data_AF-A0A2G6VR57-F1
#
_entry.id   AF-A0A2G6VR57-F1
#
_cell.length_a   1.000
_cell.length_b   1.000
_cell.length_c   1.000
_cell.angle_alpha   90.00
_cell.angle_beta   90.00
_cell.angle_gamma   90.00
#
_symmetry.space_group_name_H-M   'P 1'
#
loop_
_entity.id
_entity.type
_entity.pdbx_description
1 polymer ?
#
loop_
_entity_poly.entity_id
_entity_poly.type
_entity_poly.pdbx_seq_one_letter_code
_entity_poly.pdbx_strand_id
1 'polypeptide(L)'
;MANYDFSTLNSSDLEELVCDLLNMEESPISPIKYKTFKDGKDKGIDFLYSTEENNYEHVGQVKHYYRTGYDGMFSVLKDTEVKNVTILKPNRYIVATSVDLNVNNTEAIKKIFEPFIKNLNDIYGKKDLNRLIEKHSMILDSHYKLWLSDFSILSKILNSHLQFRSAYFIDEELKKRLRIYVKTKLFEKARTSLEKNKFIIIAGEPGVGKTTLAEMLLYEYIAKEYNLTYIIDDIREAEQVFIPDDSKQIIYFDDFLGSNEVEINKARGSESRLLNLLNRIEKYKNKYIVFTTRNHLLNTAILGSEKLQRFNIKTQRSLFELKEYDKDLKTKLLNNHIDDSGLDKHLIDVLKSDKIQKFIINHLNFTPRSVEFICDKVRSNNYTKEEFEGFIYKVFNKPDVIWNHAYTVQITENCKFLLNTLLSFGQSANIKELEEAFLERINYEVINNNKKKEMHVFVTTLQQLEEGFIIIKNNTEIYFINPSLIDFLVDHLRKDKDEVRRIAECVKYVSQLTERLFSLANPHQVKMSRTLQERILLNHNSFINKKDEDYEYIQLALVVNKYVEIEGKDEVICDIIDSITNWEELHEDYYLNQHFKEFILAVKDNDIINPVLQERIEQIVTDLFIGKDDINEAIDLLEELSEKFDLDFDKLDNTNIINHLDYLFSEQIDQDIEWLRDWMTIDDEAYYKKKEFEDLNKKIVNIGLEYDADLSEFDIDWYEIATDNEIRRLMEKD
;
A
#
# COMPACT_ATOMS: atom_id res chain seq x y z
N MET A 1 -27.60 -32.86 5.67
CA MET A 1 -28.69 -31.88 5.70
C MET A 1 -28.05 -30.51 5.79
N ALA A 2 -28.43 -29.61 4.90
CA ALA A 2 -27.96 -28.24 4.92
C ALA A 2 -28.52 -27.59 6.19
N ASN A 3 -27.63 -27.04 7.02
CA ASN A 3 -27.98 -26.44 8.31
C ASN A 3 -27.29 -25.09 8.43
N TYR A 4 -27.65 -24.17 7.54
CA TYR A 4 -27.16 -22.80 7.52
C TYR A 4 -27.76 -22.01 8.67
N ASP A 5 -26.91 -21.33 9.43
CA ASP A 5 -27.30 -20.41 10.51
C ASP A 5 -27.57 -18.97 10.03
N PHE A 6 -27.31 -18.70 8.74
CA PHE A 6 -27.43 -17.39 8.09
C PHE A 6 -26.53 -16.30 8.69
N SER A 7 -25.54 -16.65 9.51
CA SER A 7 -24.65 -15.69 10.19
C SER A 7 -23.68 -14.93 9.26
N THR A 8 -23.55 -15.38 8.02
CA THR A 8 -22.73 -14.79 6.96
C THR A 8 -23.50 -13.82 6.07
N LEU A 9 -24.82 -13.74 6.23
CA LEU A 9 -25.69 -12.82 5.49
C LEU A 9 -25.89 -11.52 6.28
N ASN A 10 -26.07 -10.41 5.57
CA ASN A 10 -26.69 -9.22 6.13
C ASN A 10 -28.21 -9.25 5.87
N SER A 11 -28.95 -8.23 6.35
CA SER A 11 -30.41 -8.19 6.21
C SER A 11 -30.86 -8.19 4.74
N SER A 12 -30.21 -7.37 3.90
CA SER A 12 -30.49 -7.26 2.46
C SER A 12 -30.16 -8.56 1.72
N ASP A 13 -29.06 -9.23 2.06
CA ASP A 13 -28.71 -10.55 1.50
C ASP A 13 -29.80 -11.59 1.80
N LEU A 14 -30.35 -11.58 3.03
CA LEU A 14 -31.44 -12.50 3.41
C LEU A 14 -32.74 -12.17 2.68
N GLU A 15 -33.03 -10.88 2.46
CA GLU A 15 -34.20 -10.42 1.68
C GLU A 15 -34.16 -10.93 0.24
N GLU A 16 -33.02 -10.77 -0.43
CA GLU A 16 -32.80 -11.31 -1.78
C GLU A 16 -32.93 -12.84 -1.80
N LEU A 17 -32.32 -13.54 -0.83
CA LEU A 17 -32.40 -15.01 -0.72
C LEU A 17 -33.84 -15.49 -0.59
N VAL A 18 -34.63 -14.90 0.32
CA VAL A 18 -36.02 -15.29 0.52
C VAL A 18 -36.85 -15.03 -0.74
N CYS A 19 -36.67 -13.88 -1.38
CA CYS A 19 -37.39 -13.55 -2.60
C CYS A 19 -37.10 -14.57 -3.71
N ASP A 20 -35.84 -14.94 -3.91
CA ASP A 20 -35.43 -15.94 -4.89
C ASP A 20 -35.97 -17.35 -4.56
N LEU A 21 -35.88 -17.78 -3.29
CA LEU A 21 -36.43 -19.07 -2.84
C LEU A 21 -37.93 -19.17 -3.09
N LEU A 22 -38.69 -18.11 -2.76
CA LEU A 22 -40.13 -18.09 -2.97
C LEU A 22 -40.47 -18.10 -4.46
N ASN A 23 -39.74 -17.34 -5.29
CA ASN A 23 -39.91 -17.37 -6.74
C ASN A 23 -39.59 -18.76 -7.35
N MET A 24 -38.61 -19.48 -6.80
CA MET A 24 -38.28 -20.85 -7.24
C MET A 24 -39.28 -21.91 -6.79
N GLU A 25 -39.96 -21.68 -5.66
CA GLU A 25 -40.99 -22.58 -5.14
C GLU A 25 -42.32 -22.47 -5.91
N GLU A 26 -42.57 -21.32 -6.52
CA GLU A 26 -43.73 -21.10 -7.39
C GLU A 26 -43.69 -21.99 -8.64
N SER A 27 -44.87 -22.38 -9.13
CA SER A 27 -44.98 -23.18 -10.36
C SER A 27 -44.46 -22.37 -11.57
N PRO A 28 -43.78 -22.99 -12.56
CA PRO A 28 -43.33 -22.30 -13.78
C PRO A 28 -44.43 -21.59 -14.59
N ILE A 29 -45.70 -21.98 -14.38
CA ILE A 29 -46.88 -21.43 -15.04
C ILE A 29 -47.59 -20.38 -14.16
N SER A 30 -47.16 -20.22 -12.90
CA SER A 30 -47.70 -19.23 -11.97
C SER A 30 -47.39 -17.81 -12.49
N PRO A 31 -48.36 -16.89 -12.48
CA PRO A 31 -48.10 -15.48 -12.78
C PRO A 31 -47.35 -14.77 -11.64
N ILE A 32 -47.20 -15.42 -10.47
CA ILE A 32 -46.59 -14.84 -9.28
C ILE A 32 -45.09 -14.68 -9.51
N LYS A 33 -44.62 -13.43 -9.40
CA LYS A 33 -43.21 -13.07 -9.40
C LYS A 33 -42.97 -11.96 -8.38
N TYR A 34 -42.30 -12.31 -7.30
CA TYR A 34 -41.90 -11.36 -6.26
C TYR A 34 -40.74 -10.49 -6.75
N LYS A 35 -40.74 -9.22 -6.34
CA LYS A 35 -39.67 -8.25 -6.61
C LYS A 35 -39.24 -7.57 -5.32
N THR A 36 -37.93 -7.35 -5.19
CA THR A 36 -37.32 -6.51 -4.15
C THR A 36 -37.18 -5.06 -4.63
N PHE A 37 -36.93 -4.13 -3.69
CA PHE A 37 -36.76 -2.70 -3.98
C PHE A 37 -35.39 -2.21 -3.47
N LYS A 38 -35.02 -0.98 -3.86
CA LYS A 38 -33.74 -0.37 -3.44
C LYS A 38 -33.74 -0.12 -1.93
N ASP A 39 -32.58 -0.27 -1.27
CA ASP A 39 -32.44 0.09 0.14
C ASP A 39 -32.89 1.53 0.42
N GLY A 40 -33.89 1.73 1.29
CA GLY A 40 -34.38 3.07 1.64
C GLY A 40 -35.55 3.08 2.62
N LYS A 41 -36.28 4.21 2.69
CA LYS A 41 -37.57 4.28 3.40
C LYS A 41 -38.64 3.53 2.62
N ASP A 42 -38.49 2.22 2.53
CA ASP A 42 -39.49 1.33 2.01
C ASP A 42 -40.56 1.18 3.09
N LYS A 43 -41.83 1.20 2.69
CA LYS A 43 -42.98 1.31 3.60
C LYS A 43 -43.22 0.03 4.44
N GLY A 44 -42.15 -0.66 4.89
CA GLY A 44 -42.18 -2.00 5.46
C GLY A 44 -42.49 -3.05 4.40
N ILE A 45 -41.81 -2.99 3.26
CA ILE A 45 -42.00 -3.93 2.14
C ILE A 45 -40.62 -4.36 1.66
N ASP A 46 -40.27 -5.62 1.91
CA ASP A 46 -38.97 -6.16 1.45
C ASP A 46 -39.14 -6.85 0.10
N PHE A 47 -40.28 -7.53 -0.11
CA PHE A 47 -40.67 -8.02 -1.43
C PHE A 47 -42.18 -7.88 -1.69
N LEU A 48 -42.54 -7.72 -2.96
CA LEU A 48 -43.91 -7.44 -3.41
C LEU A 48 -44.28 -8.26 -4.63
N TYR A 49 -45.53 -8.72 -4.67
CA TYR A 49 -46.22 -9.12 -5.89
C TYR A 49 -47.46 -8.23 -6.07
N SER A 50 -47.66 -7.73 -7.28
CA SER A 50 -48.74 -6.83 -7.66
C SER A 50 -49.45 -7.34 -8.92
N THR A 51 -50.75 -7.10 -9.01
CA THR A 51 -51.58 -7.38 -10.19
C THR A 51 -52.11 -6.05 -10.77
N GLU A 52 -52.75 -6.11 -11.95
CA GLU A 52 -53.42 -4.93 -12.53
C GLU A 52 -54.53 -4.38 -11.62
N GLU A 53 -55.14 -5.25 -10.81
CA GLU A 53 -56.23 -4.91 -9.90
C GLU A 53 -55.75 -4.46 -8.51
N ASN A 54 -54.57 -4.92 -8.07
CA ASN A 54 -54.04 -4.63 -6.75
C ASN A 54 -52.52 -4.48 -6.71
N ASN A 55 -52.07 -3.29 -6.34
CA ASN A 55 -50.65 -2.99 -6.16
C ASN A 55 -50.00 -3.73 -4.99
N TYR A 56 -50.79 -4.16 -3.99
CA TYR A 56 -50.33 -4.88 -2.80
C TYR A 56 -50.98 -6.26 -2.70
N GLU A 57 -50.90 -7.04 -3.77
CA GLU A 57 -51.50 -8.38 -3.81
C GLU A 57 -50.85 -9.28 -2.75
N HIS A 58 -49.54 -9.50 -2.83
CA HIS A 58 -48.77 -10.13 -1.77
C HIS A 58 -47.67 -9.19 -1.29
N VAL A 59 -47.57 -9.00 0.02
CA VAL A 59 -46.50 -8.22 0.65
C VAL A 59 -45.68 -9.14 1.56
N GLY A 60 -44.36 -9.07 1.42
CA GLY A 60 -43.41 -9.87 2.16
C GLY A 60 -42.52 -9.03 3.07
N GLN A 61 -42.23 -9.58 4.25
CA GLN A 61 -41.26 -9.03 5.19
C GLN A 61 -40.30 -10.10 5.68
N VAL A 62 -39.02 -9.81 5.60
CA VAL A 62 -37.91 -10.65 6.02
C VAL A 62 -37.26 -10.00 7.25
N LYS A 63 -36.99 -10.80 8.28
CA LYS A 63 -36.36 -10.32 9.51
C LYS A 63 -35.13 -11.15 9.83
N HIS A 64 -33.97 -10.50 9.78
CA HIS A 64 -32.69 -11.12 10.11
C HIS A 64 -32.32 -10.86 11.59
N TYR A 65 -32.64 -11.81 12.47
CA TYR A 65 -32.47 -11.69 13.93
C TYR A 65 -31.64 -12.86 14.49
N TYR A 66 -30.63 -13.31 13.74
CA TYR A 66 -29.81 -14.45 14.16
C TYR A 66 -29.06 -14.23 15.48
N ARG A 67 -28.72 -12.97 15.83
CA ARG A 67 -28.02 -12.61 17.09
C ARG A 67 -28.97 -12.51 18.29
N THR A 68 -30.10 -11.81 18.13
CA THR A 68 -31.00 -11.48 19.24
C THR A 68 -32.15 -12.48 19.41
N GLY A 69 -32.40 -13.32 18.42
CA GLY A 69 -33.44 -14.36 18.47
C GLY A 69 -34.88 -13.83 18.37
N TYR A 70 -35.81 -14.70 18.77
CA TYR A 70 -37.25 -14.53 18.55
C TYR A 70 -37.84 -13.30 19.24
N ASP A 71 -37.48 -13.02 20.50
CA ASP A 71 -38.12 -11.97 21.29
C ASP A 71 -37.86 -10.57 20.69
N GLY A 72 -36.63 -10.30 20.27
CA GLY A 72 -36.27 -9.05 19.61
C GLY A 72 -37.01 -8.88 18.28
N MET A 73 -37.09 -9.95 17.49
CA MET A 73 -37.83 -9.95 16.23
C MET A 73 -39.33 -9.70 16.45
N PHE A 74 -39.93 -10.39 17.43
CA PHE A 74 -41.37 -10.31 17.70
C PHE A 74 -41.80 -8.92 18.17
N SER A 75 -40.99 -8.25 19.00
CA SER A 75 -41.26 -6.86 19.40
C SER A 75 -41.32 -5.93 18.18
N VAL A 76 -40.36 -6.04 17.26
CA VAL A 76 -40.32 -5.18 16.06
C VAL A 76 -41.50 -5.45 15.14
N LEU A 77 -41.85 -6.72 14.91
CA LEU A 77 -43.03 -7.11 14.13
C LEU A 77 -44.30 -6.46 14.73
N LYS A 78 -44.48 -6.58 16.04
CA LYS A 78 -45.66 -6.08 16.75
C LYS A 78 -45.75 -4.55 16.79
N ASP A 79 -44.65 -3.88 17.13
CA ASP A 79 -44.67 -2.46 17.46
C ASP A 79 -44.57 -1.55 16.24
N THR A 80 -43.98 -2.07 15.16
CA THR A 80 -43.68 -1.32 13.93
C THR A 80 -44.41 -1.90 12.73
N GLU A 81 -44.20 -3.18 12.39
CA GLU A 81 -44.67 -3.73 11.10
C GLU A 81 -46.19 -3.91 11.02
N VAL A 82 -46.84 -4.30 12.12
CA VAL A 82 -48.32 -4.40 12.15
C VAL A 82 -48.98 -3.08 11.74
N LYS A 83 -48.42 -1.93 12.14
CA LYS A 83 -48.93 -0.60 11.75
C LYS A 83 -48.77 -0.37 10.25
N ASN A 84 -47.63 -0.73 9.68
CA ASN A 84 -47.36 -0.61 8.25
C ASN A 84 -48.33 -1.47 7.42
N VAL A 85 -48.48 -2.75 7.79
CA VAL A 85 -49.36 -3.69 7.08
C VAL A 85 -50.83 -3.27 7.16
N THR A 86 -51.26 -2.73 8.29
CA THR A 86 -52.64 -2.22 8.46
C THR A 86 -52.93 -1.04 7.51
N ILE A 87 -51.91 -0.23 7.18
CA ILE A 87 -52.01 0.87 6.21
C ILE A 87 -52.01 0.33 4.78
N LEU A 88 -51.14 -0.64 4.47
CA LEU A 88 -50.99 -1.22 3.12
C LEU A 88 -52.18 -2.11 2.71
N LYS A 89 -52.79 -2.82 3.67
CA LYS A 89 -53.92 -3.75 3.49
C LYS A 89 -53.70 -4.79 2.37
N PRO A 90 -52.66 -5.62 2.44
CA PRO A 90 -52.40 -6.61 1.41
C PRO A 90 -53.42 -7.77 1.41
N ASN A 91 -53.61 -8.43 0.27
CA ASN A 91 -54.47 -9.62 0.21
C ASN A 91 -53.82 -10.82 0.92
N ARG A 92 -52.50 -10.94 0.85
CA ARG A 92 -51.68 -11.94 1.55
C ARG A 92 -50.42 -11.30 2.11
N TYR A 93 -50.10 -11.59 3.37
CA TYR A 93 -48.86 -11.16 4.01
C TYR A 93 -47.97 -12.36 4.32
N ILE A 94 -46.68 -12.27 3.97
CA ILE A 94 -45.69 -13.34 4.14
C ILE A 94 -44.58 -12.85 5.07
N VAL A 95 -44.22 -13.65 6.06
CA VAL A 95 -43.13 -13.36 7.01
C VAL A 95 -42.05 -14.42 6.86
N ALA A 96 -40.80 -14.00 6.65
CA ALA A 96 -39.64 -14.88 6.69
C ALA A 96 -38.63 -14.42 7.74
N THR A 97 -37.93 -15.36 8.37
CA THR A 97 -36.92 -15.03 9.39
C THR A 97 -35.78 -16.03 9.44
N SER A 98 -34.60 -15.55 9.82
CA SER A 98 -33.43 -16.39 10.10
C SER A 98 -33.49 -17.10 11.47
N VAL A 99 -34.57 -16.90 12.23
CA VAL A 99 -34.75 -17.48 13.58
C VAL A 99 -35.52 -18.81 13.49
N ASP A 100 -35.19 -19.76 14.37
CA ASP A 100 -35.96 -20.99 14.52
C ASP A 100 -37.34 -20.71 15.13
N LEU A 101 -38.39 -21.22 14.50
CA LEU A 101 -39.77 -21.05 14.94
C LEU A 101 -40.35 -22.38 15.43
N ASN A 102 -41.05 -22.33 16.57
CA ASN A 102 -41.92 -23.41 17.02
C ASN A 102 -43.39 -23.06 16.70
N VAL A 103 -44.30 -24.01 16.89
CA VAL A 103 -45.74 -23.83 16.56
C VAL A 103 -46.34 -22.62 17.29
N ASN A 104 -46.03 -22.45 18.58
CA ASN A 104 -46.56 -21.33 19.38
C ASN A 104 -46.05 -19.97 18.86
N ASN A 105 -44.80 -19.90 18.44
CA ASN A 105 -44.20 -18.70 17.84
C ASN A 105 -44.91 -18.33 16.53
N THR A 106 -45.15 -19.32 15.67
CA THR A 106 -45.83 -19.13 14.38
C THR A 106 -47.30 -18.70 14.57
N GLU A 107 -48.00 -19.29 15.54
CA GLU A 107 -49.37 -18.89 15.90
C GLU A 107 -49.42 -17.45 16.46
N ALA A 108 -48.46 -17.07 17.29
CA ALA A 108 -48.37 -15.71 17.83
C ALA A 108 -48.14 -14.67 16.73
N ILE A 109 -47.26 -14.96 15.76
CA ILE A 109 -47.03 -14.10 14.59
C ILE A 109 -48.31 -13.99 13.75
N LYS A 110 -48.98 -15.10 13.44
CA LYS A 110 -50.25 -15.08 12.69
C LYS A 110 -51.29 -14.18 13.37
N LYS A 111 -51.41 -14.27 14.70
CA LYS A 111 -52.40 -13.52 15.48
C LYS A 111 -52.20 -12.01 15.41
N ILE A 112 -50.97 -11.52 15.41
CA ILE A 112 -50.71 -10.07 15.36
C ILE A 112 -50.93 -9.46 13.97
N PHE A 113 -50.90 -10.27 12.91
CA PHE A 113 -51.11 -9.86 11.52
C PHE A 113 -52.48 -10.27 10.95
N GLU A 114 -53.43 -10.68 11.78
CA GLU A 114 -54.79 -10.98 11.34
C GLU A 114 -55.47 -9.71 10.75
N PRO A 115 -56.13 -9.77 9.58
CA PRO A 115 -56.49 -10.94 8.76
C PRO A 115 -55.57 -11.20 7.54
N PHE A 116 -54.37 -10.62 7.52
CA PHE A 116 -53.50 -10.57 6.33
C PHE A 116 -52.67 -11.86 6.14
N ILE A 117 -52.21 -12.47 7.22
CA ILE A 117 -51.60 -13.82 7.19
C ILE A 117 -52.73 -14.86 7.16
N LYS A 118 -52.84 -15.64 6.07
CA LYS A 118 -53.97 -16.57 5.89
C LYS A 118 -53.76 -17.87 6.64
N ASN A 119 -52.56 -18.43 6.55
CA ASN A 119 -52.24 -19.70 7.19
C ASN A 119 -50.78 -19.74 7.66
N LEU A 120 -50.41 -20.79 8.39
CA LEU A 120 -49.06 -20.92 8.95
C LEU A 120 -47.97 -21.12 7.88
N ASN A 121 -48.33 -21.53 6.66
CA ASN A 121 -47.37 -21.65 5.55
C ASN A 121 -46.98 -20.29 4.95
N ASP A 122 -47.61 -19.19 5.38
CA ASP A 122 -47.18 -17.83 5.04
C ASP A 122 -46.04 -17.35 5.96
N ILE A 123 -45.58 -18.19 6.91
CA ILE A 123 -44.53 -17.87 7.86
C ILE A 123 -43.38 -18.87 7.69
N TYR A 124 -42.20 -18.38 7.32
CA TYR A 124 -41.01 -19.17 7.06
C TYR A 124 -39.96 -18.92 8.14
N GLY A 125 -39.63 -19.95 8.93
CA GLY A 125 -38.53 -19.91 9.88
C GLY A 125 -37.22 -20.44 9.29
N LYS A 126 -36.14 -20.41 10.08
CA LYS A 126 -34.82 -20.92 9.69
C LYS A 126 -34.86 -22.34 9.08
N LYS A 127 -35.63 -23.24 9.70
CA LYS A 127 -35.78 -24.63 9.25
C LYS A 127 -36.49 -24.73 7.89
N ASP A 128 -37.47 -23.88 7.63
CA ASP A 128 -38.21 -23.86 6.37
C ASP A 128 -37.32 -23.32 5.24
N LEU A 129 -36.57 -22.25 5.52
CA LEU A 129 -35.60 -21.70 4.58
C LEU A 129 -34.51 -22.72 4.22
N ASN A 130 -33.94 -23.43 5.20
CA ASN A 130 -32.97 -24.49 4.95
C ASN A 130 -33.55 -25.62 4.08
N ARG A 131 -34.82 -26.00 4.30
CA ARG A 131 -35.50 -27.00 3.46
C ARG A 131 -35.69 -26.52 2.02
N LEU A 132 -36.02 -25.24 1.81
CA LEU A 132 -36.13 -24.66 0.47
C LEU A 132 -34.76 -24.64 -0.23
N ILE A 133 -33.68 -24.31 0.47
CA ILE A 133 -32.31 -24.35 -0.07
C ILE A 133 -31.91 -25.79 -0.45
N GLU A 134 -32.21 -26.78 0.39
CA GLU A 134 -31.96 -28.19 0.05
C GLU A 134 -32.71 -28.63 -1.21
N LYS A 135 -33.95 -28.16 -1.39
CA LYS A 135 -34.77 -28.46 -2.57
C LYS A 135 -34.25 -27.76 -3.83
N HIS A 136 -33.77 -26.52 -3.69
CA HIS A 136 -33.32 -25.66 -4.78
C HIS A 136 -31.82 -25.36 -4.69
N SER A 137 -30.99 -26.40 -4.70
CA SER A 137 -29.54 -26.29 -4.46
C SER A 137 -28.80 -25.33 -5.41
N MET A 138 -29.34 -25.06 -6.61
CA MET A 138 -28.79 -24.08 -7.55
C MET A 138 -28.78 -22.65 -6.99
N ILE A 139 -29.59 -22.34 -5.98
CA ILE A 139 -29.61 -21.01 -5.36
C ILE A 139 -28.28 -20.64 -4.68
N LEU A 140 -27.47 -21.65 -4.34
CA LEU A 140 -26.14 -21.45 -3.77
C LEU A 140 -25.16 -20.79 -4.77
N ASP A 141 -25.45 -20.83 -6.07
CA ASP A 141 -24.64 -20.15 -7.09
C ASP A 141 -24.89 -18.64 -7.13
N SER A 142 -26.11 -18.19 -6.80
CA SER A 142 -26.44 -16.77 -6.67
C SER A 142 -26.15 -16.24 -5.27
N HIS A 143 -26.35 -17.05 -4.22
CA HIS A 143 -26.22 -16.70 -2.80
C HIS A 143 -24.97 -17.28 -2.14
N TYR A 144 -23.81 -17.00 -2.74
CA TYR A 144 -22.49 -17.56 -2.37
C TYR A 144 -22.06 -17.35 -0.91
N LYS A 145 -22.53 -16.28 -0.24
CA LYS A 145 -22.23 -16.03 1.18
C LYS A 145 -22.71 -17.17 2.09
N LEU A 146 -23.68 -17.96 1.65
CA LEU A 146 -24.18 -19.13 2.38
C LEU A 146 -23.15 -20.25 2.53
N TRP A 147 -22.16 -20.36 1.64
CA TRP A 147 -21.16 -21.44 1.68
C TRP A 147 -20.41 -21.50 3.02
N LEU A 148 -20.20 -20.36 3.68
CA LEU A 148 -19.42 -20.27 4.92
C LEU A 148 -20.26 -20.31 6.19
N SER A 149 -21.58 -20.34 6.06
CA SER A 149 -22.51 -20.68 7.13
C SER A 149 -22.65 -22.21 7.33
N ASP A 150 -21.95 -23.02 6.53
CA ASP A 150 -21.78 -24.46 6.77
C ASP A 150 -20.47 -24.72 7.52
N PHE A 151 -20.58 -25.22 8.75
CA PHE A 151 -19.44 -25.57 9.61
C PHE A 151 -18.47 -26.58 8.97
N SER A 152 -18.95 -27.44 8.06
CA SER A 152 -18.10 -28.40 7.34
C SER A 152 -17.19 -27.75 6.29
N ILE A 153 -17.61 -26.62 5.71
CA ILE A 153 -16.81 -25.83 4.77
C ILE A 153 -15.83 -24.95 5.55
N LEU A 154 -16.32 -24.30 6.60
CA LEU A 154 -15.50 -23.46 7.48
C LEU A 154 -14.38 -24.27 8.15
N SER A 155 -14.67 -25.49 8.62
CA SER A 155 -13.64 -26.38 9.17
C SER A 155 -12.59 -26.82 8.15
N LYS A 156 -12.93 -27.01 6.87
CA LYS A 156 -11.94 -27.29 5.81
C LYS A 156 -10.99 -26.11 5.59
N ILE A 157 -11.50 -24.89 5.64
CA ILE A 157 -10.69 -23.67 5.57
C ILE A 157 -9.77 -23.58 6.79
N LEU A 158 -10.29 -23.82 7.99
CA LEU A 158 -9.49 -23.84 9.22
C LEU A 158 -8.41 -24.94 9.24
N ASN A 159 -8.63 -26.05 8.53
CA ASN A 159 -7.72 -27.21 8.48
C ASN A 159 -6.73 -27.20 7.31
N SER A 160 -7.00 -26.46 6.23
CA SER A 160 -5.94 -26.13 5.26
C SER A 160 -4.88 -25.32 6.01
N HIS A 161 -3.59 -25.67 5.89
CA HIS A 161 -2.43 -25.11 6.61
C HIS A 161 -2.30 -23.59 6.51
N LEU A 162 -3.25 -22.87 7.07
CA LEU A 162 -3.26 -21.46 7.24
C LEU A 162 -2.69 -21.24 8.64
N GLN A 163 -1.55 -20.56 8.73
CA GLN A 163 -1.02 -20.04 9.99
C GLN A 163 -1.88 -18.88 10.51
N PHE A 164 -3.21 -19.02 10.52
CA PHE A 164 -4.07 -18.05 11.15
C PHE A 164 -4.12 -18.32 12.67
N ARG A 165 -3.80 -17.28 13.45
CA ARG A 165 -3.87 -17.31 14.92
C ARG A 165 -5.29 -17.68 15.39
N SER A 166 -5.41 -18.74 16.19
CA SER A 166 -6.60 -19.24 16.93
C SER A 166 -7.93 -19.36 16.15
N ALA A 167 -8.56 -20.54 16.20
CA ALA A 167 -9.87 -20.83 15.57
C ALA A 167 -11.00 -19.85 15.94
N TYR A 168 -10.91 -19.17 17.09
CA TYR A 168 -11.90 -18.21 17.58
C TYR A 168 -11.80 -16.83 16.87
N PHE A 169 -10.59 -16.35 16.62
CA PHE A 169 -10.35 -15.06 15.95
C PHE A 169 -10.81 -15.09 14.48
N ILE A 170 -10.62 -16.24 13.82
CA ILE A 170 -10.93 -16.45 12.41
C ILE A 170 -12.44 -16.60 12.16
N ASP A 171 -13.16 -17.32 13.04
CA ASP A 171 -14.61 -17.58 12.85
C ASP A 171 -15.45 -16.28 12.90
N GLU A 172 -15.14 -15.38 13.84
CA GLU A 172 -15.83 -14.10 13.97
C GLU A 172 -15.42 -13.11 12.86
N GLU A 173 -14.13 -13.00 12.57
CA GLU A 173 -13.61 -11.99 11.63
C GLU A 173 -13.89 -12.33 10.16
N LEU A 174 -13.80 -13.61 9.76
CA LEU A 174 -14.17 -14.03 8.40
C LEU A 174 -15.66 -13.86 8.14
N LYS A 175 -16.52 -14.28 9.08
CA LYS A 175 -17.97 -14.07 8.97
C LYS A 175 -18.33 -12.60 8.87
N LYS A 176 -17.63 -11.74 9.64
CA LYS A 176 -17.76 -10.29 9.54
C LYS A 176 -17.38 -9.77 8.15
N ARG A 177 -16.20 -10.15 7.64
CA ARG A 177 -15.71 -9.74 6.31
C ARG A 177 -16.66 -10.15 5.18
N LEU A 178 -17.31 -11.31 5.29
CA LEU A 178 -18.31 -11.77 4.31
C LEU A 178 -19.59 -10.94 4.33
N ARG A 179 -20.10 -10.58 5.51
CA ARG A 179 -21.32 -9.76 5.64
C ARG A 179 -21.14 -8.38 5.00
N ILE A 180 -19.94 -7.80 5.15
CA ILE A 180 -19.61 -6.50 4.56
C ILE A 180 -19.26 -6.59 3.06
N TYR A 181 -18.83 -7.76 2.58
CA TYR A 181 -18.42 -7.95 1.19
C TYR A 181 -19.59 -7.69 0.20
N VAL A 182 -19.27 -6.97 -0.87
CA VAL A 182 -20.18 -6.67 -1.97
C VAL A 182 -19.71 -7.38 -3.23
N LYS A 183 -20.58 -8.21 -3.82
CA LYS A 183 -20.30 -8.86 -5.09
C LYS A 183 -20.09 -7.82 -6.19
N THR A 184 -18.94 -7.86 -6.84
CA THR A 184 -18.62 -6.97 -7.95
C THR A 184 -18.85 -7.67 -9.29
N LYS A 185 -19.06 -6.89 -10.36
CA LYS A 185 -19.04 -7.44 -11.74
C LYS A 185 -17.70 -8.09 -12.08
N LEU A 186 -16.63 -7.67 -11.39
CA LEU A 186 -15.29 -8.21 -11.55
C LEU A 186 -15.19 -9.65 -11.05
N PHE A 187 -15.89 -9.99 -9.95
CA PHE A 187 -15.96 -11.36 -9.43
C PHE A 187 -16.45 -12.36 -10.48
N GLU A 188 -17.56 -12.05 -11.15
CA GLU A 188 -18.11 -12.93 -12.20
C GLU A 188 -17.17 -13.09 -13.39
N LYS A 189 -16.55 -11.99 -13.82
CA LYS A 189 -15.56 -12.04 -14.89
C LYS A 189 -14.34 -12.88 -14.50
N ALA A 190 -13.85 -12.72 -13.27
CA ALA A 190 -12.74 -13.48 -12.72
C ALA A 190 -13.07 -14.96 -12.63
N ARG A 191 -14.26 -15.31 -12.15
CA ARG A 191 -14.77 -16.68 -12.11
C ARG A 191 -14.81 -17.33 -13.49
N THR A 192 -15.47 -16.69 -14.46
CA THR A 192 -15.57 -17.23 -15.83
C THR A 192 -14.19 -17.39 -16.47
N SER A 193 -13.28 -16.44 -16.26
CA SER A 193 -11.91 -16.56 -16.77
C SER A 193 -11.12 -17.66 -16.06
N LEU A 194 -11.31 -17.86 -14.75
CA LEU A 194 -10.66 -18.94 -14.00
C LEU A 194 -11.09 -20.32 -14.53
N GLU A 195 -12.39 -20.52 -14.75
CA GLU A 195 -12.91 -21.79 -15.30
C GLU A 195 -12.37 -22.08 -16.71
N LYS A 196 -12.30 -21.04 -17.55
CA LYS A 196 -11.88 -21.12 -18.95
C LYS A 196 -10.37 -21.27 -19.11
N ASN A 197 -9.60 -20.46 -18.40
CA ASN A 197 -8.16 -20.32 -18.58
C ASN A 197 -7.37 -21.11 -17.53
N LYS A 198 -8.03 -21.71 -16.53
CA LYS A 198 -7.45 -22.43 -15.39
C LYS A 198 -6.61 -21.60 -14.44
N PHE A 199 -6.30 -20.35 -14.78
CA PHE A 199 -5.68 -19.40 -13.88
C PHE A 199 -6.14 -17.95 -14.13
N ILE A 200 -6.01 -17.12 -13.09
CA ILE A 200 -6.22 -15.67 -13.15
C ILE A 200 -5.15 -14.92 -12.36
N ILE A 201 -4.93 -13.66 -12.73
CA ILE A 201 -4.07 -12.71 -12.02
C ILE A 201 -4.91 -11.49 -11.63
N ILE A 202 -4.93 -11.16 -10.34
CA ILE A 202 -5.65 -10.00 -9.79
C ILE A 202 -4.61 -8.94 -9.40
N ALA A 203 -4.61 -7.81 -10.12
CA ALA A 203 -3.67 -6.70 -9.92
C ALA A 203 -4.39 -5.42 -9.43
N GLY A 204 -3.67 -4.55 -8.72
CA GLY A 204 -4.24 -3.29 -8.20
C GLY A 204 -3.40 -2.66 -7.08
N GLU A 205 -3.74 -1.42 -6.69
CA GLU A 205 -3.05 -0.68 -5.62
C GLU A 205 -3.22 -1.32 -4.23
N PRO A 206 -2.34 -1.04 -3.24
CA PRO A 206 -2.53 -1.49 -1.86
C PRO A 206 -3.89 -1.06 -1.28
N GLY A 207 -4.57 -1.96 -0.57
CA GLY A 207 -5.85 -1.65 0.09
C GLY A 207 -7.11 -1.63 -0.79
N VAL A 208 -7.01 -1.88 -2.11
CA VAL A 208 -8.18 -1.91 -3.03
C VAL A 208 -9.01 -3.21 -2.98
N GLY A 209 -8.65 -4.17 -2.11
CA GLY A 209 -9.43 -5.40 -1.91
C GLY A 209 -9.08 -6.57 -2.84
N LYS A 210 -7.82 -6.68 -3.33
CA LYS A 210 -7.34 -7.81 -4.14
C LYS A 210 -7.47 -9.15 -3.42
N THR A 211 -6.92 -9.23 -2.22
CA THR A 211 -6.99 -10.42 -1.36
C THR A 211 -8.44 -10.82 -1.10
N THR A 212 -9.30 -9.85 -0.80
CA THR A 212 -10.74 -10.10 -0.63
C THR A 212 -11.38 -10.71 -1.87
N LEU A 213 -11.09 -10.21 -3.07
CA LEU A 213 -11.61 -10.79 -4.31
C LEU A 213 -11.13 -12.23 -4.51
N ALA A 214 -9.85 -12.49 -4.24
CA ALA A 214 -9.25 -13.80 -4.35
C ALA A 214 -9.85 -14.79 -3.35
N GLU A 215 -9.90 -14.43 -2.06
CA GLU A 215 -10.51 -15.21 -0.99
C GLU A 215 -11.94 -15.66 -1.34
N MET A 216 -12.77 -14.75 -1.87
CA MET A 216 -14.13 -15.09 -2.28
C MET A 216 -14.18 -16.15 -3.38
N LEU A 217 -13.25 -16.10 -4.34
CA LEU A 217 -13.13 -17.14 -5.35
C LEU A 217 -12.68 -18.45 -4.70
N LEU A 218 -11.67 -18.43 -3.83
CA LEU A 218 -11.23 -19.65 -3.12
C LEU A 218 -12.37 -20.31 -2.36
N TYR A 219 -13.20 -19.52 -1.67
CA TYR A 219 -14.36 -20.02 -0.94
C TYR A 219 -15.37 -20.73 -1.85
N GLU A 220 -15.61 -20.24 -3.07
CA GLU A 220 -16.42 -20.93 -4.08
C GLU A 220 -15.91 -22.32 -4.40
N TYR A 221 -14.61 -22.44 -4.67
CA TYR A 221 -14.03 -23.72 -5.05
C TYR A 221 -13.94 -24.68 -3.86
N ILE A 222 -13.69 -24.17 -2.65
CA ILE A 222 -13.71 -25.00 -1.43
C ILE A 222 -15.12 -25.55 -1.19
N ALA A 223 -16.16 -24.74 -1.39
CA ALA A 223 -17.56 -25.19 -1.34
C ALA A 223 -17.86 -26.27 -2.40
N LYS A 224 -17.23 -26.19 -3.58
CA LYS A 224 -17.26 -27.22 -4.63
C LYS A 224 -16.31 -28.41 -4.37
N GLU A 225 -15.81 -28.54 -3.14
CA GLU A 225 -14.92 -29.60 -2.64
C GLU A 225 -13.51 -29.62 -3.23
N TYR A 226 -12.98 -28.44 -3.60
CA TYR A 226 -11.57 -28.32 -3.96
C TYR A 226 -10.70 -28.24 -2.71
N ASN A 227 -9.57 -28.94 -2.75
CA ASN A 227 -8.53 -28.80 -1.74
C ASN A 227 -7.74 -27.51 -2.01
N LEU A 228 -7.71 -26.61 -1.03
CA LEU A 228 -6.93 -25.37 -1.10
C LEU A 228 -5.46 -25.66 -0.77
N THR A 229 -4.58 -25.13 -1.62
CA THR A 229 -3.15 -24.98 -1.37
C THR A 229 -2.85 -23.48 -1.32
N TYR A 230 -2.31 -23.00 -0.21
CA TYR A 230 -1.96 -21.59 -0.01
C TYR A 230 -0.43 -21.41 -0.03
N ILE A 231 0.09 -20.47 -0.81
CA ILE A 231 1.52 -20.20 -0.97
C ILE A 231 1.75 -18.68 -0.77
N ILE A 232 2.63 -18.33 0.18
CA ILE A 232 2.89 -16.93 0.59
C ILE A 232 4.09 -16.33 -0.15
N ASP A 233 5.20 -17.06 -0.29
CA ASP A 233 6.48 -16.41 -0.61
C ASP A 233 7.25 -16.98 -1.81
N ASP A 234 6.94 -18.20 -2.28
CA ASP A 234 7.86 -18.86 -3.21
C ASP A 234 7.20 -19.76 -4.25
N ILE A 235 7.33 -19.37 -5.51
CA ILE A 235 6.92 -20.18 -6.66
C ILE A 235 7.72 -21.49 -6.80
N ARG A 236 8.87 -21.64 -6.12
CA ARG A 236 9.63 -22.90 -6.06
C ARG A 236 8.85 -23.99 -5.29
N GLU A 237 7.95 -23.62 -4.39
CA GLU A 237 7.07 -24.57 -3.70
C GLU A 237 5.93 -25.07 -4.61
N ALA A 238 5.59 -24.32 -5.66
CA ALA A 238 4.45 -24.61 -6.52
C ALA A 238 4.51 -25.99 -7.21
N GLU A 239 5.69 -26.43 -7.65
CA GLU A 239 5.86 -27.76 -8.26
C GLU A 239 5.76 -28.90 -7.25
N GLN A 240 6.05 -28.64 -5.97
CA GLN A 240 5.98 -29.64 -4.90
C GLN A 240 4.56 -29.82 -4.38
N VAL A 241 3.75 -28.77 -4.41
CA VAL A 241 2.38 -28.82 -3.90
C VAL A 241 1.35 -29.17 -4.99
N PHE A 242 1.70 -29.07 -6.27
CA PHE A 242 0.83 -29.55 -7.35
C PHE A 242 0.66 -31.07 -7.29
N ILE A 243 -0.59 -31.55 -7.15
CA ILE A 243 -0.91 -32.97 -7.14
C ILE A 243 -1.38 -33.38 -8.55
N PRO A 244 -0.59 -34.18 -9.31
CA PRO A 244 -0.86 -34.48 -10.72
C PRO A 244 -1.87 -35.62 -10.92
N ASP A 245 -2.99 -35.57 -10.22
CA ASP A 245 -4.08 -36.57 -10.26
C ASP A 245 -5.45 -35.93 -10.57
N ASP A 246 -6.52 -36.71 -10.50
CA ASP A 246 -7.90 -36.24 -10.74
C ASP A 246 -8.53 -35.50 -9.55
N SER A 247 -7.80 -35.34 -8.44
CA SER A 247 -8.31 -34.63 -7.26
C SER A 247 -8.63 -33.17 -7.58
N LYS A 248 -9.64 -32.62 -6.94
CA LYS A 248 -9.99 -31.21 -7.06
C LYS A 248 -9.00 -30.37 -6.25
N GLN A 249 -8.24 -29.50 -6.90
CA GLN A 249 -7.24 -28.65 -6.24
C GLN A 249 -7.31 -27.22 -6.74
N ILE A 250 -7.28 -26.26 -5.81
CA ILE A 250 -7.11 -24.84 -6.11
C ILE A 250 -5.87 -24.33 -5.39
N ILE A 251 -5.00 -23.65 -6.12
CA ILE A 251 -3.74 -23.10 -5.60
C ILE A 251 -3.87 -21.58 -5.56
N TYR A 252 -3.53 -20.98 -4.45
CA TYR A 252 -3.52 -19.52 -4.28
C TYR A 252 -2.12 -19.02 -3.98
N PHE A 253 -1.69 -18.02 -4.75
CA PHE A 253 -0.46 -17.27 -4.51
C PHE A 253 -0.84 -15.84 -4.14
N ASP A 254 -0.66 -15.48 -2.89
CA ASP A 254 -0.83 -14.09 -2.47
C ASP A 254 0.42 -13.26 -2.79
N ASP A 255 0.24 -12.06 -3.32
CA ASP A 255 1.30 -11.13 -3.76
C ASP A 255 2.46 -11.84 -4.50
N PHE A 256 2.17 -12.68 -5.51
CA PHE A 256 3.12 -13.65 -6.08
C PHE A 256 4.38 -13.07 -6.75
N LEU A 257 4.35 -11.78 -7.11
CA LEU A 257 5.53 -11.06 -7.63
C LEU A 257 6.34 -10.39 -6.52
N GLY A 258 5.86 -10.47 -5.29
CA GLY A 258 6.53 -10.04 -4.09
C GLY A 258 6.70 -8.54 -4.01
N SER A 259 7.11 -8.02 -2.86
CA SER A 259 7.16 -6.58 -2.61
C SER A 259 8.36 -5.86 -3.26
N ASN A 260 9.17 -6.56 -4.10
CA ASN A 260 10.55 -6.16 -4.42
C ASN A 260 11.18 -6.63 -5.75
N GLU A 261 12.29 -5.97 -6.12
CA GLU A 261 13.11 -6.31 -7.30
C GLU A 261 13.88 -7.65 -7.21
N VAL A 262 14.24 -8.14 -6.01
CA VAL A 262 14.89 -9.46 -5.86
C VAL A 262 13.91 -10.60 -6.15
N GLU A 263 12.63 -10.42 -5.86
CA GLU A 263 11.57 -11.37 -6.21
C GLU A 263 11.21 -11.30 -7.69
N ILE A 264 11.32 -10.13 -8.32
CA ILE A 264 11.27 -10.00 -9.78
C ILE A 264 12.47 -10.74 -10.42
N ASN A 265 13.67 -10.67 -9.84
CA ASN A 265 14.86 -11.40 -10.32
C ASN A 265 14.80 -12.92 -10.02
N LYS A 266 14.22 -13.34 -8.89
CA LYS A 266 13.91 -14.76 -8.59
C LYS A 266 12.78 -15.27 -9.51
N ALA A 267 11.77 -14.45 -9.79
CA ALA A 267 10.72 -14.71 -10.77
C ALA A 267 11.34 -14.89 -12.16
N ARG A 268 12.29 -14.03 -12.59
CA ARG A 268 13.05 -14.20 -13.84
C ARG A 268 13.75 -15.57 -13.94
N GLY A 269 14.33 -16.07 -12.84
CA GLY A 269 14.90 -17.43 -12.75
C GLY A 269 13.88 -18.58 -12.66
N SER A 270 12.63 -18.28 -12.31
CA SER A 270 11.51 -19.23 -12.14
C SER A 270 10.38 -19.05 -13.15
N GLU A 271 10.55 -18.17 -14.14
CA GLU A 271 9.63 -17.93 -15.26
C GLU A 271 9.32 -19.20 -16.03
N SER A 272 10.34 -20.02 -16.28
CA SER A 272 10.19 -21.33 -16.92
C SER A 272 9.33 -22.28 -16.09
N ARG A 273 9.40 -22.20 -14.76
CA ARG A 273 8.62 -23.03 -13.83
C ARG A 273 7.19 -22.57 -13.70
N LEU A 274 6.94 -21.25 -13.62
CA LEU A 274 5.59 -20.69 -13.68
C LEU A 274 4.90 -21.12 -14.98
N LEU A 275 5.57 -20.92 -16.13
CA LEU A 275 5.05 -21.33 -17.43
C LEU A 275 4.83 -22.84 -17.50
N ASN A 276 5.73 -23.65 -16.94
CA ASN A 276 5.56 -25.10 -16.87
C ASN A 276 4.37 -25.52 -16.00
N LEU A 277 4.18 -24.89 -14.84
CA LEU A 277 3.04 -25.13 -13.95
C LEU A 277 1.73 -24.81 -14.65
N LEU A 278 1.65 -23.63 -15.29
CA LEU A 278 0.48 -23.21 -16.06
C LEU A 278 0.18 -24.19 -17.21
N ASN A 279 1.18 -24.55 -18.00
CA ASN A 279 1.06 -25.53 -19.08
C ASN A 279 0.66 -26.93 -18.58
N ARG A 280 1.02 -27.29 -17.34
CA ARG A 280 0.61 -28.57 -16.72
C ARG A 280 -0.83 -28.51 -16.26
N ILE A 281 -1.24 -27.44 -15.59
CA ILE A 281 -2.60 -27.28 -15.08
C ILE A 281 -3.64 -27.22 -16.21
N GLU A 282 -3.30 -26.64 -17.35
CA GLU A 282 -4.17 -26.67 -18.55
C GLU A 282 -4.57 -28.10 -18.98
N LYS A 283 -3.78 -29.12 -18.63
CA LYS A 283 -4.06 -30.52 -18.97
C LYS A 283 -5.11 -31.17 -18.07
N TYR A 284 -5.42 -30.57 -16.93
CA TYR A 284 -6.33 -31.13 -15.94
C TYR A 284 -7.63 -30.30 -15.86
N LYS A 285 -8.76 -30.99 -15.74
CA LYS A 285 -10.07 -30.31 -15.68
C LYS A 285 -10.35 -29.66 -14.33
N ASN A 286 -9.79 -30.23 -13.26
CA ASN A 286 -10.13 -29.93 -11.85
C ASN A 286 -9.00 -29.22 -11.09
N LYS A 287 -8.13 -28.49 -11.78
CA LYS A 287 -7.00 -27.78 -11.19
C LYS A 287 -7.09 -26.29 -11.55
N TYR A 288 -6.97 -25.41 -10.56
CA TYR A 288 -7.09 -23.97 -10.73
C TYR A 288 -5.99 -23.21 -9.99
N ILE A 289 -5.55 -22.06 -10.51
CA ILE A 289 -4.65 -21.14 -9.82
C ILE A 289 -5.22 -19.73 -9.74
N VAL A 290 -5.09 -19.09 -8.59
CA VAL A 290 -5.37 -17.66 -8.38
C VAL A 290 -4.10 -16.96 -7.92
N PHE A 291 -3.75 -15.86 -8.59
CA PHE A 291 -2.62 -15.00 -8.23
C PHE A 291 -3.11 -13.59 -7.85
N THR A 292 -2.50 -12.96 -6.84
CA THR A 292 -2.66 -11.51 -6.56
C THR A 292 -1.31 -10.80 -6.68
N THR A 293 -1.29 -9.54 -7.12
CA THR A 293 -0.05 -8.71 -7.18
C THR A 293 -0.36 -7.20 -7.26
N ARG A 294 0.64 -6.33 -7.19
CA ARG A 294 0.48 -4.87 -7.38
C ARG A 294 0.68 -4.49 -8.85
N ASN A 295 0.01 -3.41 -9.30
CA ASN A 295 0.05 -2.98 -10.71
C ASN A 295 1.47 -2.65 -11.19
N HIS A 296 2.23 -1.88 -10.41
CA HIS A 296 3.59 -1.49 -10.78
C HIS A 296 4.52 -2.71 -10.89
N LEU A 297 4.43 -3.66 -9.96
CA LEU A 297 5.24 -4.89 -9.97
C LEU A 297 4.93 -5.78 -11.17
N LEU A 298 3.64 -5.92 -11.50
CA LEU A 298 3.22 -6.65 -12.69
C LEU A 298 3.74 -5.99 -13.97
N ASN A 299 3.65 -4.67 -14.07
CA ASN A 299 4.14 -3.92 -15.23
C ASN A 299 5.66 -4.04 -15.37
N THR A 300 6.42 -3.92 -14.27
CA THR A 300 7.87 -4.09 -14.26
C THR A 300 8.28 -5.52 -14.64
N ALA A 301 7.59 -6.54 -14.12
CA ALA A 301 7.85 -7.94 -14.48
C ALA A 301 7.55 -8.24 -15.95
N ILE A 302 6.48 -7.67 -16.52
CA ILE A 302 6.15 -7.77 -17.94
C ILE A 302 7.20 -7.06 -18.79
N LEU A 303 7.55 -5.81 -18.48
CA LEU A 303 8.54 -5.04 -19.25
C LEU A 303 9.93 -5.71 -19.25
N GLY A 304 10.28 -6.38 -18.15
CA GLY A 304 11.57 -7.05 -17.98
C GLY A 304 11.69 -8.47 -18.55
N SER A 305 10.68 -9.05 -19.21
CA SER A 305 10.75 -10.43 -19.74
C SER A 305 10.02 -10.64 -21.06
N GLU A 306 10.77 -11.01 -22.10
CA GLU A 306 10.20 -11.34 -23.41
C GLU A 306 9.28 -12.58 -23.37
N LYS A 307 9.53 -13.53 -22.46
CA LYS A 307 8.69 -14.74 -22.26
C LYS A 307 7.37 -14.38 -21.60
N LEU A 308 7.38 -13.48 -20.60
CA LEU A 308 6.18 -12.96 -19.98
C LEU A 308 5.42 -12.00 -20.90
N GLN A 309 6.08 -11.26 -21.78
CA GLN A 309 5.44 -10.44 -22.82
C GLN A 309 4.72 -11.28 -23.88
N ARG A 310 5.35 -12.37 -24.36
CA ARG A 310 4.71 -13.33 -25.27
C ARG A 310 3.54 -14.07 -24.60
N PHE A 311 3.64 -14.30 -23.28
CA PHE A 311 2.54 -14.78 -22.44
C PHE A 311 1.43 -13.72 -22.31
N ASN A 312 1.79 -12.44 -22.11
CA ASN A 312 0.89 -11.26 -21.99
C ASN A 312 -0.06 -11.09 -23.19
N ILE A 313 0.42 -11.40 -24.41
CA ILE A 313 -0.37 -11.34 -25.64
C ILE A 313 -1.46 -12.44 -25.71
N LYS A 314 -1.29 -13.56 -24.98
CA LYS A 314 -2.34 -14.60 -24.79
C LYS A 314 -3.21 -14.36 -23.54
N THR A 315 -2.72 -13.62 -22.52
CA THR A 315 -3.32 -13.51 -21.18
C THR A 315 -4.08 -12.24 -20.85
N GLN A 316 -4.29 -11.32 -21.80
CA GLN A 316 -5.23 -10.18 -21.61
C GLN A 316 -6.64 -10.61 -21.13
N ARG A 317 -7.01 -11.89 -21.24
CA ARG A 317 -8.28 -12.45 -20.74
C ARG A 317 -8.26 -12.96 -19.29
N SER A 318 -7.08 -13.04 -18.65
CA SER A 318 -6.88 -13.56 -17.28
C SER A 318 -6.36 -12.50 -16.30
N LEU A 319 -6.01 -11.31 -16.77
CA LEU A 319 -5.59 -10.18 -15.92
C LEU A 319 -6.78 -9.33 -15.50
N PHE A 320 -6.93 -9.12 -14.20
CA PHE A 320 -7.99 -8.33 -13.60
C PHE A 320 -7.40 -7.19 -12.78
N GLU A 321 -7.44 -5.98 -13.33
CA GLU A 321 -7.08 -4.76 -12.60
C GLU A 321 -8.26 -4.26 -11.77
N LEU A 322 -8.08 -4.23 -10.45
CA LEU A 322 -8.97 -3.52 -9.54
C LEU A 322 -8.70 -2.02 -9.65
N LYS A 323 -9.63 -1.31 -10.28
CA LYS A 323 -9.69 0.15 -10.37
C LYS A 323 -10.57 0.73 -9.25
N GLU A 324 -10.57 2.05 -9.11
CA GLU A 324 -11.39 2.76 -8.12
C GLU A 324 -12.84 2.28 -8.06
N TYR A 325 -13.40 2.26 -6.84
CA TYR A 325 -14.79 1.86 -6.59
C TYR A 325 -15.76 2.82 -7.29
N ASP A 326 -16.68 2.27 -8.10
CA ASP A 326 -17.78 3.06 -8.64
C ASP A 326 -18.76 3.50 -7.51
N LYS A 327 -19.61 4.49 -7.80
CA LYS A 327 -20.52 5.06 -6.79
C LYS A 327 -21.49 4.03 -6.22
N ASP A 328 -21.95 3.09 -7.05
CA ASP A 328 -22.89 2.05 -6.63
C ASP A 328 -22.22 1.10 -5.63
N LEU A 329 -20.98 0.70 -5.91
CA LEU A 329 -20.18 -0.15 -5.04
C LEU A 329 -19.81 0.56 -3.74
N LYS A 330 -19.40 1.83 -3.79
CA LYS A 330 -19.17 2.65 -2.57
C LYS A 330 -20.43 2.73 -1.70
N THR A 331 -21.60 2.90 -2.32
CA THR A 331 -22.88 2.97 -1.61
C THR A 331 -23.19 1.64 -0.90
N LYS A 332 -23.08 0.53 -1.63
CA LYS A 332 -23.31 -0.81 -1.07
C LYS A 332 -22.33 -1.14 0.06
N LEU A 333 -21.05 -0.81 -0.11
CA LEU A 333 -20.05 -0.99 0.94
C LEU A 333 -20.43 -0.20 2.19
N LEU A 334 -20.71 1.10 2.05
CA LEU A 334 -21.11 1.94 3.18
C LEU A 334 -22.35 1.38 3.90
N ASN A 335 -23.39 0.99 3.17
CA ASN A 335 -24.61 0.45 3.76
C ASN A 335 -24.36 -0.87 4.51
N ASN A 336 -23.63 -1.81 3.90
CA ASN A 336 -23.30 -3.08 4.55
C ASN A 336 -22.51 -2.85 5.85
N HIS A 337 -21.56 -1.92 5.85
CA HIS A 337 -20.80 -1.55 7.05
C HIS A 337 -21.69 -0.91 8.11
N ILE A 338 -22.63 -0.03 7.73
CA ILE A 338 -23.59 0.58 8.67
C ILE A 338 -24.45 -0.51 9.31
N ASP A 339 -24.97 -1.44 8.52
CA ASP A 339 -25.89 -2.47 9.01
C ASP A 339 -25.18 -3.50 9.92
N ASP A 340 -23.88 -3.78 9.73
CA ASP A 340 -23.09 -4.65 10.62
C ASP A 340 -22.47 -3.91 11.83
N SER A 341 -22.38 -2.57 11.79
CA SER A 341 -21.63 -1.72 12.74
C SER A 341 -22.03 -1.84 14.21
N GLY A 342 -23.29 -2.21 14.51
CA GLY A 342 -23.82 -2.21 15.86
C GLY A 342 -23.91 -0.82 16.52
N LEU A 343 -23.86 0.26 15.72
CA LEU A 343 -23.98 1.64 16.18
C LEU A 343 -25.36 1.95 16.77
N ASP A 344 -25.41 2.95 17.64
CA ASP A 344 -26.67 3.46 18.16
C ASP A 344 -27.52 4.13 17.06
N LYS A 345 -28.84 4.00 17.18
CA LYS A 345 -29.79 4.43 16.14
C LYS A 345 -29.61 5.89 15.71
N HIS A 346 -29.28 6.79 16.64
CA HIS A 346 -29.09 8.20 16.34
C HIS A 346 -27.87 8.47 15.45
N LEU A 347 -26.84 7.62 15.50
CA LEU A 347 -25.64 7.71 14.66
C LEU A 347 -25.85 7.06 13.29
N ILE A 348 -26.58 5.93 13.27
CA ILE A 348 -27.03 5.31 12.02
C ILE A 348 -27.86 6.32 11.21
N ASP A 349 -28.74 7.09 11.86
CA ASP A 349 -29.53 8.13 11.19
C ASP A 349 -28.65 9.23 10.55
N VAL A 350 -27.51 9.57 11.17
CA VAL A 350 -26.53 10.54 10.60
C VAL A 350 -25.86 9.95 9.36
N LEU A 351 -25.40 8.70 9.43
CA LEU A 351 -24.76 8.02 8.30
C LEU A 351 -25.73 7.76 7.14
N LYS A 352 -27.01 7.52 7.43
CA LYS A 352 -28.08 7.36 6.43
C LYS A 352 -28.64 8.69 5.91
N SER A 353 -28.12 9.84 6.37
CA SER A 353 -28.55 11.14 5.85
C SER A 353 -27.99 11.41 4.45
N ASP A 354 -28.82 11.98 3.57
CA ASP A 354 -28.44 12.28 2.17
C ASP A 354 -27.16 13.13 2.07
N LYS A 355 -26.97 14.05 3.00
CA LYS A 355 -25.80 14.95 3.04
C LYS A 355 -24.51 14.16 3.28
N ILE A 356 -24.51 13.28 4.28
CA ILE A 356 -23.32 12.52 4.69
C ILE A 356 -23.01 11.41 3.70
N GLN A 357 -24.03 10.69 3.22
CA GLN A 357 -23.82 9.68 2.18
C GLN A 357 -23.18 10.29 0.93
N LYS A 358 -23.71 11.42 0.44
CA LYS A 358 -23.13 12.11 -0.72
C LYS A 358 -21.70 12.57 -0.47
N PHE A 359 -21.40 13.07 0.74
CA PHE A 359 -20.03 13.46 1.09
C PHE A 359 -19.08 12.27 1.02
N ILE A 360 -19.39 11.18 1.73
CA ILE A 360 -18.56 9.98 1.81
C ILE A 360 -18.35 9.34 0.42
N ILE A 361 -19.44 9.09 -0.32
CA ILE A 361 -19.41 8.38 -1.61
C ILE A 361 -18.60 9.15 -2.68
N ASN A 362 -18.70 10.48 -2.69
CA ASN A 362 -17.99 11.30 -3.66
C ASN A 362 -16.57 11.72 -3.20
N HIS A 363 -16.14 11.32 -2.01
CA HIS A 363 -14.82 11.70 -1.50
C HIS A 363 -13.69 10.92 -2.20
N LEU A 364 -12.57 11.60 -2.47
CA LEU A 364 -11.37 11.01 -3.09
C LEU A 364 -10.72 9.96 -2.17
N ASN A 365 -10.60 10.27 -0.88
CA ASN A 365 -10.03 9.37 0.14
C ASN A 365 -10.98 8.24 0.62
N PHE A 366 -12.02 7.90 -0.16
CA PHE A 366 -12.89 6.79 0.21
C PHE A 366 -12.13 5.46 0.12
N THR A 367 -11.98 4.81 1.27
CA THR A 367 -11.42 3.44 1.35
C THR A 367 -12.30 2.57 2.25
N PRO A 368 -12.38 1.25 2.04
CA PRO A 368 -13.08 0.34 2.96
C PRO A 368 -12.63 0.54 4.43
N ARG A 369 -11.33 0.80 4.66
CA ARG A 369 -10.77 1.08 5.98
C ARG A 369 -11.33 2.37 6.60
N SER A 370 -11.53 3.44 5.81
CA SER A 370 -12.14 4.69 6.31
C SER A 370 -13.61 4.50 6.73
N VAL A 371 -14.34 3.66 5.99
CA VAL A 371 -15.74 3.32 6.31
C VAL A 371 -15.82 2.45 7.57
N GLU A 372 -14.97 1.42 7.67
CA GLU A 372 -14.87 0.62 8.88
C GLU A 372 -14.51 1.47 10.11
N PHE A 373 -13.63 2.45 9.93
CA PHE A 373 -13.21 3.35 11.00
C PHE A 373 -14.36 4.21 11.55
N ILE A 374 -15.24 4.74 10.71
CA ILE A 374 -16.41 5.50 11.18
C ILE A 374 -17.52 4.61 11.74
N CYS A 375 -17.61 3.37 11.28
CA CYS A 375 -18.60 2.38 11.69
C CYS A 375 -18.18 1.55 12.92
N ASP A 376 -17.11 1.91 13.62
CA ASP A 376 -16.68 1.20 14.83
C ASP A 376 -17.54 1.57 16.05
N LYS A 377 -18.21 0.57 16.64
CA LYS A 377 -19.12 0.77 17.79
C LYS A 377 -18.43 1.40 19.00
N VAL A 378 -17.26 0.89 19.38
CA VAL A 378 -16.55 1.30 20.61
C VAL A 378 -16.15 2.78 20.52
N ARG A 379 -15.74 3.20 19.33
CA ARG A 379 -15.34 4.58 19.06
C ARG A 379 -16.53 5.52 18.94
N SER A 380 -17.54 5.13 18.18
CA SER A 380 -18.53 6.08 17.68
C SER A 380 -19.72 6.28 18.62
N ASN A 381 -20.11 5.27 19.42
CA ASN A 381 -21.33 5.34 20.25
C ASN A 381 -21.30 6.44 21.33
N ASN A 382 -20.13 6.97 21.68
CA ASN A 382 -20.01 8.05 22.67
C ASN A 382 -20.30 9.45 22.10
N TYR A 383 -20.47 9.60 20.79
CA TYR A 383 -20.72 10.89 20.16
C TYR A 383 -22.21 11.28 20.15
N THR A 384 -22.46 12.58 20.24
CA THR A 384 -23.73 13.19 19.81
C THR A 384 -23.82 13.22 18.28
N LYS A 385 -25.01 13.55 17.72
CA LYS A 385 -25.20 13.60 16.27
C LYS A 385 -24.26 14.61 15.59
N GLU A 386 -24.12 15.79 16.19
CA GLU A 386 -23.33 16.90 15.67
C GLU A 386 -21.83 16.60 15.75
N GLU A 387 -21.37 16.04 16.87
CA GLU A 387 -19.97 15.63 17.04
C GLU A 387 -19.60 14.50 16.09
N PHE A 388 -20.51 13.55 15.86
CA PHE A 388 -20.27 12.45 14.94
C PHE A 388 -20.19 12.93 13.49
N GLU A 389 -21.05 13.88 13.09
CA GLU A 389 -20.96 14.51 11.77
C GLU A 389 -19.59 15.21 11.57
N GLY A 390 -19.15 15.98 12.56
CA GLY A 390 -17.83 16.61 12.56
C GLY A 390 -16.68 15.60 12.49
N PHE A 391 -16.80 14.49 13.22
CA PHE A 391 -15.84 13.39 13.19
C PHE A 391 -15.73 12.75 11.80
N ILE A 392 -16.85 12.49 11.12
CA ILE A 392 -16.86 11.97 9.75
C ILE A 392 -16.09 12.91 8.82
N TYR A 393 -16.41 14.20 8.83
CA TYR A 393 -15.66 15.18 8.02
C TYR A 393 -14.16 15.16 8.32
N LYS A 394 -13.78 15.06 9.59
CA LYS A 394 -12.39 15.02 10.02
C LYS A 394 -11.67 13.78 9.48
N VAL A 395 -12.29 12.60 9.51
CA VAL A 395 -11.69 11.34 9.03
C VAL A 395 -11.39 11.39 7.54
N PHE A 396 -12.32 11.88 6.73
CA PHE A 396 -12.14 11.92 5.27
C PHE A 396 -11.24 13.09 4.82
N ASN A 397 -11.30 14.23 5.50
CA ASN A 397 -10.49 15.43 5.18
C ASN A 397 -9.09 15.42 5.81
N LYS A 398 -8.85 14.61 6.87
CA LYS A 398 -7.54 14.49 7.56
C LYS A 398 -7.21 13.02 7.87
N PRO A 399 -6.48 12.33 6.98
CA PRO A 399 -6.09 10.92 7.17
C PRO A 399 -5.37 10.66 8.50
N ASP A 400 -4.66 11.68 9.03
CA ASP A 400 -3.92 11.66 10.30
C ASP A 400 -4.75 11.21 11.51
N VAL A 401 -6.08 11.41 11.49
CA VAL A 401 -6.96 10.99 12.60
C VAL A 401 -7.02 9.48 12.73
N ILE A 402 -6.99 8.78 11.60
CA ILE A 402 -6.99 7.31 11.56
C ILE A 402 -5.67 6.81 12.16
N TRP A 403 -4.55 7.40 11.74
CA TRP A 403 -3.23 7.05 12.26
C TRP A 403 -3.03 7.43 13.73
N ASN A 404 -3.54 8.58 14.17
CA ASN A 404 -3.43 8.98 15.57
C ASN A 404 -4.11 7.99 16.50
N HIS A 405 -5.32 7.54 16.17
CA HIS A 405 -6.01 6.54 16.98
C HIS A 405 -5.28 5.19 16.92
N ALA A 406 -4.88 4.76 15.72
CA ALA A 406 -4.19 3.48 15.54
C ALA A 406 -2.87 3.46 16.33
N TYR A 407 -2.08 4.53 16.24
CA TYR A 407 -0.81 4.69 16.93
C TYR A 407 -1.00 4.84 18.45
N THR A 408 -1.93 5.67 18.93
CA THR A 408 -2.04 5.95 20.38
C THR A 408 -2.73 4.83 21.16
N VAL A 409 -3.75 4.19 20.58
CA VAL A 409 -4.64 3.25 21.28
C VAL A 409 -4.48 1.79 20.85
N GLN A 410 -4.24 1.51 19.56
CA GLN A 410 -4.32 0.14 19.03
C GLN A 410 -3.01 -0.64 19.11
N ILE A 411 -1.88 0.04 19.29
CA ILE A 411 -0.56 -0.58 19.34
C ILE A 411 0.11 -0.41 20.70
N THR A 412 0.98 -1.36 21.02
CA THR A 412 1.74 -1.37 22.28
C THR A 412 2.82 -0.29 22.29
N GLU A 413 3.39 -0.03 23.47
CA GLU A 413 4.50 0.91 23.60
C GLU A 413 5.75 0.45 22.81
N ASN A 414 6.03 -0.86 22.79
CA ASN A 414 7.13 -1.41 21.99
C ASN A 414 6.91 -1.16 20.49
N CYS A 415 5.66 -1.25 20.01
CA CYS A 415 5.31 -0.89 18.64
C CYS A 415 5.57 0.59 18.34
N LYS A 416 5.23 1.48 19.27
CA LYS A 416 5.53 2.92 19.13
C LYS A 416 7.03 3.16 19.05
N PHE A 417 7.82 2.52 19.93
CA PHE A 417 9.28 2.61 19.87
C PHE A 417 9.85 2.10 18.56
N LEU A 418 9.36 0.97 18.04
CA LEU A 418 9.85 0.45 16.76
C LEU A 418 9.50 1.38 15.59
N LEU A 419 8.28 1.93 15.54
CA LEU A 419 7.88 2.91 14.51
C LEU A 419 8.70 4.20 14.59
N ASN A 420 8.97 4.70 15.79
CA ASN A 420 9.75 5.91 16.00
C ASN A 420 11.23 5.70 15.65
N THR A 421 11.79 4.53 16.00
CA THR A 421 13.14 4.15 15.58
C THR A 421 13.20 4.00 14.07
N LEU A 422 12.24 3.33 13.43
CA LEU A 422 12.16 3.24 11.98
C LEU A 422 12.08 4.63 11.33
N LEU A 423 11.30 5.55 11.90
CA LEU A 423 11.18 6.90 11.37
C LEU A 423 12.50 7.67 11.40
N SER A 424 13.40 7.36 12.34
CA SER A 424 14.73 8.00 12.38
C SER A 424 15.59 7.66 11.16
N PHE A 425 15.37 6.52 10.51
CA PHE A 425 16.02 6.14 9.25
C PHE A 425 15.33 6.73 8.00
N GLY A 426 14.37 7.65 8.16
CA GLY A 426 13.68 8.26 7.04
C GLY A 426 12.45 7.47 6.58
N GLN A 427 12.51 6.87 5.38
CA GLN A 427 11.35 6.18 4.77
C GLN A 427 11.37 4.65 4.98
N SER A 428 12.56 4.08 5.15
CA SER A 428 12.77 2.64 5.32
C SER A 428 14.07 2.38 6.08
N ALA A 429 14.23 1.15 6.57
CA ALA A 429 15.48 0.71 7.18
C ALA A 429 15.73 -0.78 6.94
N ASN A 430 16.99 -1.17 6.91
CA ASN A 430 17.36 -2.57 6.88
C ASN A 430 16.86 -3.28 8.16
N ILE A 431 16.34 -4.49 8.07
CA ILE A 431 15.82 -5.27 9.20
C ILE A 431 16.87 -5.45 10.29
N LYS A 432 18.12 -5.75 9.92
CA LYS A 432 19.19 -6.00 10.90
C LYS A 432 19.59 -4.71 11.62
N GLU A 433 19.75 -3.63 10.85
CA GLU A 433 20.07 -2.31 11.42
C GLU A 433 18.92 -1.80 12.29
N LEU A 434 17.68 -1.97 11.84
CA LEU A 434 16.51 -1.62 12.65
C LEU A 434 16.41 -2.47 13.91
N GLU A 435 16.73 -3.77 13.85
CA GLU A 435 16.77 -4.63 15.02
C GLU A 435 17.81 -4.14 16.04
N GLU A 436 19.05 -3.88 15.60
CA GLU A 436 20.11 -3.38 16.46
C GLU A 436 19.76 -2.01 17.07
N ALA A 437 19.28 -1.06 16.25
CA ALA A 437 18.85 0.26 16.70
C ALA A 437 17.64 0.19 17.65
N PHE A 438 16.70 -0.70 17.39
CA PHE A 438 15.55 -0.92 18.27
C PHE A 438 15.97 -1.54 19.59
N LEU A 439 16.89 -2.50 19.59
CA LEU A 439 17.41 -3.10 20.82
C LEU A 439 18.17 -2.06 21.66
N GLU A 440 18.91 -1.15 21.02
CA GLU A 440 19.56 -0.03 21.70
C GLU A 440 18.53 0.90 22.33
N ARG A 441 17.46 1.22 21.59
CA ARG A 441 16.32 1.98 22.14
C ARG A 441 15.69 1.27 23.34
N ILE A 442 15.45 -0.04 23.28
CA ILE A 442 14.90 -0.80 24.41
C ILE A 442 15.85 -0.79 25.62
N ASN A 443 17.17 -0.92 25.40
CA ASN A 443 18.16 -0.87 26.48
C ASN A 443 18.13 0.48 27.20
N TYR A 444 18.03 1.59 26.45
CA TYR A 444 17.88 2.91 27.02
C TYR A 444 16.62 3.03 27.88
N GLU A 445 15.47 2.53 27.41
CA GLU A 445 14.21 2.56 28.17
C GLU A 445 14.28 1.71 29.45
N VAL A 446 15.02 0.59 29.41
CA VAL A 446 15.26 -0.25 30.59
C VAL A 446 16.08 0.49 31.65
N ILE A 447 17.14 1.19 31.23
CA ILE A 447 18.06 1.89 32.14
C ILE A 447 17.44 3.18 32.69
N ASN A 448 16.80 3.98 31.83
CA ASN A 448 16.40 5.34 32.18
C ASN A 448 14.91 5.45 32.58
N ASN A 449 14.06 4.53 32.12
CA ASN A 449 12.60 4.62 32.29
C ASN A 449 12.00 3.37 32.97
N ASN A 450 12.81 2.53 33.61
CA ASN A 450 12.40 1.34 34.35
C ASN A 450 11.57 0.32 33.53
N LYS A 451 11.79 0.26 32.21
CA LYS A 451 11.11 -0.71 31.35
C LYS A 451 11.59 -2.13 31.63
N LYS A 452 10.69 -3.11 31.58
CA LYS A 452 11.06 -4.53 31.66
C LYS A 452 11.46 -5.04 30.27
N LYS A 453 12.63 -5.68 30.16
CA LYS A 453 13.09 -6.30 28.91
C LYS A 453 12.34 -7.61 28.66
N GLU A 454 11.55 -7.65 27.58
CA GLU A 454 10.81 -8.83 27.13
C GLU A 454 11.67 -9.74 26.23
N MET A 455 11.40 -11.04 26.22
CA MET A 455 12.08 -11.98 25.32
C MET A 455 11.53 -11.84 23.89
N HIS A 456 12.43 -11.90 22.90
CA HIS A 456 12.09 -11.78 21.47
C HIS A 456 11.29 -10.52 21.11
N VAL A 457 11.53 -9.41 21.83
CA VAL A 457 10.76 -8.16 21.72
C VAL A 457 10.73 -7.61 20.28
N PHE A 458 11.80 -7.74 19.51
CA PHE A 458 11.84 -7.27 18.13
C PHE A 458 10.86 -8.06 17.26
N VAL A 459 11.00 -9.39 17.22
CA VAL A 459 10.15 -10.28 16.40
C VAL A 459 8.68 -10.14 16.76
N THR A 460 8.33 -10.09 18.06
CA THR A 460 6.94 -9.95 18.49
C THR A 460 6.35 -8.59 18.14
N THR A 461 7.15 -7.52 18.20
CA THR A 461 6.73 -6.17 17.83
C THR A 461 6.57 -6.03 16.32
N LEU A 462 7.51 -6.59 15.55
CA LEU A 462 7.48 -6.58 14.09
C LEU A 462 6.19 -7.25 13.57
N GLN A 463 5.86 -8.44 14.08
CA GLN A 463 4.63 -9.16 13.74
C GLN A 463 3.32 -8.45 14.13
N GLN A 464 3.36 -7.51 15.08
CA GLN A 464 2.18 -6.71 15.44
C GLN A 464 1.95 -5.54 14.48
N LEU A 465 3.03 -5.03 13.86
CA LEU A 465 2.98 -3.88 12.97
C LEU A 465 2.83 -4.28 11.50
N GLU A 466 3.24 -5.49 11.15
CA GLU A 466 3.16 -6.05 9.80
C GLU A 466 1.73 -5.98 9.24
N GLU A 467 1.60 -5.57 7.97
CA GLU A 467 0.34 -5.35 7.23
C GLU A 467 -0.59 -4.25 7.79
N GLY A 468 -0.33 -3.73 8.99
CA GLY A 468 -1.09 -2.66 9.64
C GLY A 468 -0.45 -1.27 9.52
N PHE A 469 0.88 -1.22 9.68
CA PHE A 469 1.71 0.00 9.75
C PHE A 469 2.99 -0.09 8.94
N ILE A 470 3.57 -1.29 8.83
CA ILE A 470 4.82 -1.51 8.09
C ILE A 470 4.66 -2.62 7.05
N ILE A 471 5.52 -2.58 6.04
CA ILE A 471 5.63 -3.56 4.98
C ILE A 471 7.08 -4.03 4.95
N ILE A 472 7.28 -5.34 5.02
CA ILE A 472 8.59 -5.93 4.84
C ILE A 472 8.83 -6.16 3.34
N LYS A 473 9.99 -5.69 2.90
CA LYS A 473 10.50 -5.73 1.54
C LYS A 473 11.84 -6.46 1.54
N ASN A 474 12.04 -7.34 0.58
CA ASN A 474 13.23 -8.11 0.26
C ASN A 474 13.69 -9.07 1.36
N ASN A 475 12.90 -9.25 2.43
CA ASN A 475 13.35 -9.81 3.71
C ASN A 475 14.58 -9.11 4.29
N THR A 476 14.83 -7.88 3.85
CA THR A 476 15.98 -7.08 4.28
C THR A 476 15.59 -5.67 4.64
N GLU A 477 14.51 -5.12 4.11
CA GLU A 477 14.11 -3.73 4.28
C GLU A 477 12.69 -3.62 4.86
N ILE A 478 12.46 -2.65 5.73
CA ILE A 478 11.16 -2.36 6.33
C ILE A 478 10.73 -0.97 5.88
N TYR A 479 9.51 -0.85 5.36
CA TYR A 479 8.90 0.40 4.91
C TYR A 479 7.66 0.71 5.72
N PHE A 480 7.29 1.98 5.80
CA PHE A 480 5.94 2.35 6.22
C PHE A 480 4.89 1.91 5.19
N ILE A 481 3.69 1.56 5.65
CA ILE A 481 2.60 1.06 4.80
C ILE A 481 2.13 2.07 3.73
N ASN A 482 2.26 3.36 4.01
CA ASN A 482 2.06 4.44 3.03
C ASN A 482 2.66 5.77 3.54
N PRO A 483 2.86 6.76 2.66
CA PRO A 483 3.41 8.07 3.04
C PRO A 483 2.58 8.83 4.09
N SER A 484 1.24 8.68 4.12
CA SER A 484 0.41 9.41 5.09
C SER A 484 0.66 9.00 6.55
N LEU A 485 1.19 7.78 6.79
CA LEU A 485 1.66 7.37 8.11
C LEU A 485 2.95 8.11 8.50
N ILE A 486 3.87 8.31 7.55
CA ILE A 486 5.11 9.06 7.77
C ILE A 486 4.77 10.51 8.14
N ASP A 487 3.91 11.16 7.35
CA ASP A 487 3.47 12.53 7.62
C ASP A 487 2.87 12.67 9.02
N PHE A 488 1.98 11.74 9.39
CA PHE A 488 1.40 11.68 10.73
C PHE A 488 2.48 11.52 11.81
N LEU A 489 3.41 10.57 11.67
CA LEU A 489 4.44 10.30 12.68
C LEU A 489 5.39 11.49 12.84
N VAL A 490 5.78 12.15 11.75
CA VAL A 490 6.62 13.35 11.77
C VAL A 490 5.89 14.47 12.52
N ASP A 491 4.63 14.73 12.19
CA ASP A 491 3.83 15.76 12.87
C ASP A 491 3.56 15.44 14.35
N HIS A 492 3.46 14.15 14.69
CA HIS A 492 3.29 13.69 16.05
C HIS A 492 4.57 13.86 16.87
N LEU A 493 5.71 13.37 16.36
CA LEU A 493 7.02 13.48 17.02
C LEU A 493 7.47 14.93 17.18
N ARG A 494 7.19 15.81 16.21
CA ARG A 494 7.55 17.23 16.30
C ARG A 494 6.93 17.94 17.53
N LYS A 495 5.81 17.43 18.04
CA LYS A 495 5.13 17.97 19.23
C LYS A 495 5.67 17.37 20.53
N ASP A 496 6.38 16.25 20.47
CA ASP A 496 6.94 15.55 21.63
C ASP A 496 8.48 15.66 21.63
N LYS A 497 8.98 16.80 22.17
CA LYS A 497 10.41 17.07 22.26
C LYS A 497 11.16 16.05 23.11
N ASP A 498 10.49 15.46 24.11
CA ASP A 498 11.09 14.46 24.98
C ASP A 498 11.30 13.15 24.22
N GLU A 499 10.32 12.72 23.42
CA GLU A 499 10.49 11.54 22.56
C GLU A 499 11.59 11.73 21.52
N VAL A 500 11.66 12.89 20.85
CA VAL A 500 12.73 13.18 19.90
C VAL A 500 14.11 13.13 20.58
N ARG A 501 14.21 13.68 21.80
CA ARG A 501 15.44 13.59 22.60
C ARG A 501 15.80 12.14 22.94
N ARG A 502 14.82 11.32 23.34
CA ARG A 502 15.05 9.89 23.62
C ARG A 502 15.53 9.14 22.38
N ILE A 503 14.94 9.37 21.21
CA ILE A 503 15.41 8.78 19.95
C ILE A 503 16.86 9.17 19.71
N ALA A 504 17.21 10.46 19.83
CA ALA A 504 18.57 10.94 19.64
C ALA A 504 19.58 10.28 20.60
N GLU A 505 19.23 10.09 21.87
CA GLU A 505 20.10 9.41 22.84
C GLU A 505 20.35 7.91 22.53
N CYS A 506 19.48 7.30 21.70
CA CYS A 506 19.53 5.87 21.36
C CYS A 506 20.05 5.59 19.94
N VAL A 507 20.53 6.59 19.23
CA VAL A 507 20.99 6.41 17.84
C VAL A 507 22.10 5.36 17.78
N LYS A 508 21.99 4.42 16.84
CA LYS A 508 22.97 3.36 16.62
C LYS A 508 23.75 3.54 15.32
N TYR A 509 23.16 4.14 14.29
CA TYR A 509 23.79 4.34 12.97
C TYR A 509 23.78 5.80 12.50
N VAL A 510 24.71 6.16 11.64
CA VAL A 510 24.80 7.52 11.04
C VAL A 510 23.54 7.89 10.26
N SER A 511 22.96 6.94 9.53
CA SER A 511 21.70 7.12 8.78
C SER A 511 20.53 7.60 9.64
N GLN A 512 20.50 7.28 10.94
CA GLN A 512 19.48 7.79 11.86
C GLN A 512 19.68 9.27 12.23
N LEU A 513 20.91 9.78 12.11
CA LEU A 513 21.25 11.18 12.39
C LEU A 513 20.82 12.06 11.22
N THR A 514 21.21 11.71 10.00
CA THR A 514 21.16 12.59 8.82
C THR A 514 19.76 12.70 8.20
N GLU A 515 18.94 11.65 8.26
CA GLU A 515 17.64 11.61 7.58
C GLU A 515 16.59 12.55 8.19
N ARG A 516 16.46 12.58 9.53
CA ARG A 516 15.37 13.30 10.21
C ARG A 516 15.74 14.07 11.47
N LEU A 517 16.83 13.72 12.15
CA LEU A 517 17.18 14.33 13.44
C LEU A 517 18.12 15.54 13.28
N PHE A 518 19.12 15.41 12.42
CA PHE A 518 20.22 16.33 12.20
C PHE A 518 20.50 16.50 10.69
N SER A 519 19.45 16.83 9.93
CA SER A 519 19.52 17.01 8.47
C SER A 519 20.58 18.03 8.05
N LEU A 520 21.38 17.70 7.03
CA LEU A 520 22.39 18.62 6.50
C LEU A 520 21.76 19.80 5.73
N ALA A 521 20.65 19.61 5.01
CA ALA A 521 19.98 20.69 4.28
C ALA A 521 19.24 21.68 5.19
N ASN A 522 18.45 21.17 6.14
CA ASN A 522 17.54 21.99 6.94
C ASN A 522 17.80 21.78 8.43
N PRO A 523 18.59 22.66 9.09
CA PRO A 523 18.91 22.52 10.50
C PRO A 523 17.64 22.45 11.33
N HIS A 524 17.42 21.33 12.02
CA HIS A 524 16.30 21.17 12.93
C HIS A 524 16.53 21.99 14.21
N GLN A 525 15.45 22.40 14.88
CA GLN A 525 15.52 23.10 16.18
C GLN A 525 15.99 22.19 17.34
N VAL A 526 16.29 20.92 17.07
CA VAL A 526 16.66 19.94 18.08
C VAL A 526 18.18 20.02 18.28
N LYS A 527 18.59 20.51 19.44
CA LYS A 527 20.01 20.53 19.81
C LYS A 527 20.50 19.11 20.11
N MET A 528 21.65 18.73 19.56
CA MET A 528 22.28 17.46 19.87
C MET A 528 22.59 17.38 21.38
N SER A 529 22.14 16.32 22.06
CA SER A 529 22.33 16.20 23.50
C SER A 529 23.82 16.06 23.83
N ARG A 530 24.23 16.58 25.00
CA ARG A 530 25.62 16.47 25.45
C ARG A 530 26.11 15.01 25.51
N THR A 531 25.24 14.10 25.95
CA THR A 531 25.53 12.67 26.01
C THR A 531 25.77 12.05 24.63
N LEU A 532 24.99 12.45 23.62
CA LEU A 532 25.20 11.98 22.24
C LEU A 532 26.51 12.55 21.67
N GLN A 533 26.77 13.84 21.88
CA GLN A 533 28.03 14.47 21.46
C GLN A 533 29.25 13.76 22.09
N GLU A 534 29.23 13.51 23.39
CA GLU A 534 30.29 12.77 24.11
C GLU A 534 30.44 11.34 23.57
N ARG A 535 29.34 10.65 23.23
CA ARG A 535 29.40 9.29 22.65
C ARG A 535 30.02 9.30 21.25
N ILE A 536 29.70 10.29 20.42
CA ILE A 536 30.31 10.45 19.09
C ILE A 536 31.81 10.71 19.25
N LEU A 537 32.22 11.63 20.13
CA LEU A 537 33.65 11.90 20.32
C LEU A 537 34.43 10.68 20.85
N LEU A 538 33.83 9.90 21.75
CA LEU A 538 34.52 8.76 22.37
C LEU A 538 34.51 7.49 21.50
N ASN A 539 33.46 7.27 20.70
CA ASN A 539 33.22 6.01 20.00
C ASN A 539 32.56 6.22 18.61
N HIS A 540 33.06 7.15 17.79
CA HIS A 540 32.51 7.45 16.46
C HIS A 540 32.36 6.19 15.57
N ASN A 541 33.34 5.28 15.59
CA ASN A 541 33.30 4.02 14.83
C ASN A 541 32.13 3.10 15.21
N SER A 542 31.51 3.27 16.38
CA SER A 542 30.36 2.45 16.78
C SER A 542 29.06 2.80 16.04
N PHE A 543 29.04 3.94 15.34
CA PHE A 543 27.94 4.42 14.53
C PHE A 543 28.01 3.97 13.07
N ILE A 544 29.15 3.42 12.65
CA ILE A 544 29.43 3.06 11.25
C ILE A 544 28.98 1.62 10.97
N ASN A 545 28.25 1.45 9.88
CA ASN A 545 27.86 0.19 9.30
C ASN A 545 28.91 -0.28 8.28
N LYS A 546 29.21 -1.57 8.29
CA LYS A 546 30.32 -2.15 7.53
C LYS A 546 30.09 -2.28 6.02
N LYS A 547 28.91 -1.91 5.53
CA LYS A 547 28.58 -2.05 4.11
C LYS A 547 29.09 -0.86 3.30
N ASP A 548 28.77 0.35 3.78
CA ASP A 548 29.05 1.62 3.11
C ASP A 548 29.85 2.52 4.07
N GLU A 549 31.00 2.01 4.54
CA GLU A 549 31.79 2.65 5.61
C GLU A 549 32.22 4.07 5.22
N ASP A 550 32.75 4.26 4.00
CA ASP A 550 33.24 5.55 3.52
C ASP A 550 32.11 6.59 3.42
N TYR A 551 30.95 6.21 2.85
CA TYR A 551 29.75 7.05 2.80
C TYR A 551 29.34 7.53 4.20
N GLU A 552 29.27 6.61 5.15
CA GLU A 552 28.87 6.93 6.52
C GLU A 552 29.92 7.76 7.27
N TYR A 553 31.21 7.57 7.01
CA TYR A 553 32.27 8.43 7.57
C TYR A 553 32.15 9.86 7.04
N ILE A 554 31.95 10.04 5.74
CA ILE A 554 31.74 11.37 5.15
C ILE A 554 30.53 12.05 5.82
N GLN A 555 29.39 11.35 5.88
CA GLN A 555 28.20 11.87 6.56
C GLN A 555 28.47 12.22 8.03
N LEU A 556 29.21 11.38 8.76
CA LEU A 556 29.51 11.62 10.17
C LEU A 556 30.40 12.84 10.35
N ALA A 557 31.42 13.06 9.51
CA ALA A 557 32.27 14.26 9.55
C ALA A 557 31.41 15.54 9.39
N LEU A 558 30.48 15.53 8.44
CA LEU A 558 29.55 16.65 8.20
C LEU A 558 28.65 16.90 9.41
N VAL A 559 28.09 15.84 10.01
CA VAL A 559 27.25 15.93 11.21
C VAL A 559 28.05 16.47 12.41
N VAL A 560 29.26 15.97 12.63
CA VAL A 560 30.13 16.41 13.74
C VAL A 560 30.46 17.89 13.58
N ASN A 561 30.90 18.31 12.39
CA ASN A 561 31.22 19.72 12.15
C ASN A 561 30.03 20.64 12.44
N LYS A 562 28.84 20.25 11.96
CA LYS A 562 27.63 21.07 11.99
C LYS A 562 26.91 21.09 13.34
N TYR A 563 26.92 19.99 14.09
CA TYR A 563 26.05 19.81 15.27
C TYR A 563 26.77 19.58 16.60
N VAL A 564 28.07 19.24 16.58
CA VAL A 564 28.86 19.07 17.81
C VAL A 564 29.47 20.41 18.22
N GLU A 565 29.27 20.79 19.47
CA GLU A 565 29.72 22.07 20.05
C GLU A 565 30.77 21.90 21.15
N ILE A 566 31.06 20.67 21.58
CA ILE A 566 32.04 20.39 22.63
C ILE A 566 33.48 20.38 22.08
N GLU A 567 34.44 20.71 22.95
CA GLU A 567 35.87 20.64 22.66
C GLU A 567 36.28 19.20 22.30
N GLY A 568 37.25 19.06 21.38
CA GLY A 568 37.70 17.76 20.88
C GLY A 568 37.07 17.31 19.55
N LYS A 569 36.15 18.11 18.98
CA LYS A 569 35.45 17.73 17.74
C LYS A 569 36.36 17.74 16.51
N ASP A 570 37.31 18.66 16.46
CA ASP A 570 38.18 18.84 15.30
C ASP A 570 39.13 17.64 15.17
N GLU A 571 39.68 17.16 16.30
CA GLU A 571 40.47 15.94 16.36
C GLU A 571 39.68 14.70 15.90
N VAL A 572 38.41 14.60 16.29
CA VAL A 572 37.54 13.50 15.87
C VAL A 572 37.16 13.60 14.39
N ILE A 573 36.99 14.81 13.85
CA ILE A 573 36.81 15.00 12.39
C ILE A 573 38.05 14.51 11.66
N CYS A 574 39.25 14.81 12.15
CA CYS A 574 40.49 14.28 11.57
C CYS A 574 40.54 12.76 11.61
N ASP A 575 40.24 12.13 12.76
CA ASP A 575 40.19 10.66 12.88
C ASP A 575 39.19 10.02 11.89
N ILE A 576 38.04 10.67 11.68
CA ILE A 576 37.01 10.24 10.72
C ILE A 576 37.52 10.36 9.29
N ILE A 577 38.08 11.52 8.91
CA ILE A 577 38.66 11.74 7.58
C ILE A 577 39.77 10.71 7.31
N ASP A 578 40.55 10.39 8.35
CA ASP A 578 41.63 9.42 8.22
C ASP A 578 41.16 7.99 7.97
N SER A 579 39.95 7.68 8.44
CA SER A 579 39.32 6.38 8.27
C SER A 579 38.69 6.17 6.89
N ILE A 580 38.50 7.23 6.10
CA ILE A 580 37.98 7.16 4.74
C ILE A 580 39.06 6.58 3.82
N THR A 581 38.73 5.51 3.12
CA THR A 581 39.65 4.83 2.19
C THR A 581 39.37 5.15 0.73
N ASN A 582 38.13 5.49 0.39
CA ASN A 582 37.69 5.82 -0.95
C ASN A 582 36.73 7.02 -0.91
N TRP A 583 36.84 7.91 -1.91
CA TRP A 583 36.04 9.12 -2.04
C TRP A 583 35.01 9.06 -3.18
N GLU A 584 34.89 7.91 -3.88
CA GLU A 584 33.94 7.68 -4.99
C GLU A 584 32.48 8.05 -4.64
N GLU A 585 32.08 7.96 -3.37
CA GLU A 585 30.75 8.38 -2.91
C GLU A 585 30.46 9.87 -3.15
N LEU A 586 31.49 10.72 -3.19
CA LEU A 586 31.35 12.14 -3.55
C LEU A 586 31.08 12.33 -5.04
N HIS A 587 31.45 11.37 -5.88
CA HIS A 587 31.10 11.35 -7.28
C HIS A 587 29.66 10.82 -7.45
N GLU A 588 29.28 9.74 -6.78
CA GLU A 588 27.97 9.09 -6.98
C GLU A 588 26.78 9.84 -6.35
N ASP A 589 26.96 10.56 -5.24
CA ASP A 589 25.88 11.26 -4.52
C ASP A 589 26.03 12.79 -4.60
N TYR A 590 25.22 13.43 -5.47
CA TYR A 590 25.19 14.88 -5.64
C TYR A 590 24.92 15.65 -4.33
N TYR A 591 24.08 15.11 -3.45
CA TYR A 591 23.76 15.77 -2.18
C TYR A 591 24.95 15.74 -1.22
N LEU A 592 25.63 14.59 -1.17
CA LEU A 592 26.87 14.44 -0.38
C LEU A 592 27.98 15.34 -0.94
N ASN A 593 28.17 15.34 -2.26
CA ASN A 593 29.11 16.20 -2.99
C ASN A 593 28.97 17.66 -2.58
N GLN A 594 27.74 18.19 -2.68
CA GLN A 594 27.45 19.59 -2.40
C GLN A 594 27.75 19.96 -0.94
N HIS A 595 27.32 19.14 0.02
CA HIS A 595 27.56 19.40 1.43
C HIS A 595 29.02 19.20 1.83
N PHE A 596 29.73 18.28 1.19
CA PHE A 596 31.15 18.09 1.43
C PHE A 596 31.99 19.24 0.87
N LYS A 597 31.64 19.77 -0.31
CA LYS A 597 32.19 21.02 -0.84
C LYS A 597 32.03 22.16 0.16
N GLU A 598 30.81 22.37 0.67
CA GLU A 598 30.55 23.42 1.67
C GLU A 598 31.38 23.23 2.94
N PHE A 599 31.57 21.98 3.38
CA PHE A 599 32.38 21.63 4.54
C PHE A 599 33.85 21.99 4.36
N ILE A 600 34.50 21.53 3.28
CA ILE A 600 35.93 21.80 3.05
C ILE A 600 36.21 23.30 2.96
N LEU A 601 35.31 24.05 2.32
CA LEU A 601 35.41 25.51 2.22
C LEU A 601 35.24 26.20 3.57
N ALA A 602 34.39 25.68 4.45
CA ALA A 602 34.16 26.21 5.79
C ALA A 602 35.33 25.94 6.75
N VAL A 603 36.07 24.85 6.56
CA VAL A 603 37.19 24.45 7.43
C VAL A 603 38.57 24.77 6.85
N LYS A 604 38.66 25.47 5.72
CA LYS A 604 39.94 25.79 5.06
C LYS A 604 40.96 26.51 5.96
N ASP A 605 40.47 27.37 6.86
CA ASP A 605 41.30 28.16 7.77
C ASP A 605 41.44 27.47 9.15
N ASN A 606 40.95 26.24 9.30
CA ASN A 606 41.07 25.47 10.54
C ASN A 606 42.45 24.79 10.60
N ASP A 607 43.26 25.19 11.57
CA ASP A 607 44.65 24.72 11.74
C ASP A 607 44.77 23.21 12.06
N ILE A 608 43.68 22.54 12.44
CA ILE A 608 43.65 21.12 12.81
C ILE A 608 43.14 20.27 11.64
N ILE A 609 42.01 20.67 11.02
CA ILE A 609 41.33 19.88 9.98
C ILE A 609 41.98 20.08 8.61
N ASN A 610 42.37 21.32 8.25
CA ASN A 610 42.90 21.61 6.93
C ASN A 610 44.15 20.79 6.58
N PRO A 611 45.15 20.59 7.47
CA PRO A 611 46.29 19.73 7.16
C PRO A 611 45.92 18.30 6.73
N VAL A 612 44.93 17.69 7.40
CA VAL A 612 44.48 16.32 7.08
C VAL A 612 43.73 16.29 5.73
N LEU A 613 42.94 17.32 5.44
CA LEU A 613 42.32 17.46 4.12
C LEU A 613 43.36 17.66 3.01
N GLN A 614 44.42 18.44 3.25
CA GLN A 614 45.49 18.68 2.28
C GLN A 614 46.23 17.39 1.91
N GLU A 615 46.40 16.45 2.84
CA GLU A 615 47.01 15.15 2.54
C GLU A 615 46.17 14.28 1.57
N ARG A 616 44.88 14.59 1.42
CA ARG A 616 43.91 13.82 0.62
C ARG A 616 43.22 14.68 -0.45
N ILE A 617 43.62 15.94 -0.59
CA ILE A 617 42.90 16.94 -1.38
C ILE A 617 42.80 16.52 -2.84
N GLU A 618 43.81 15.82 -3.33
CA GLU A 618 43.89 15.31 -4.69
C GLU A 618 42.72 14.36 -5.02
N GLN A 619 42.47 13.37 -4.14
CA GLN A 619 41.38 12.41 -4.30
C GLN A 619 40.03 13.10 -4.13
N ILE A 620 39.90 13.93 -3.08
CA ILE A 620 38.67 14.67 -2.77
C ILE A 620 38.25 15.56 -3.95
N VAL A 621 39.17 16.34 -4.51
CA VAL A 621 38.88 17.25 -5.63
C VAL A 621 38.50 16.44 -6.87
N THR A 622 39.21 15.34 -7.14
CA THR A 622 38.92 14.46 -8.27
C THR A 622 37.49 13.91 -8.18
N ASP A 623 37.09 13.31 -7.07
CA ASP A 623 35.74 12.75 -6.93
C ASP A 623 34.65 13.83 -6.84
N LEU A 624 34.93 14.98 -6.21
CA LEU A 624 34.00 16.12 -6.23
C LEU A 624 33.76 16.64 -7.65
N PHE A 625 34.80 16.64 -8.48
CA PHE A 625 34.75 17.09 -9.87
C PHE A 625 33.99 16.12 -10.78
N ILE A 626 34.28 14.81 -10.67
CA ILE A 626 33.61 13.79 -11.49
C ILE A 626 32.11 13.75 -11.17
N GLY A 627 31.69 14.06 -9.94
CA GLY A 627 30.28 14.21 -9.56
C GLY A 627 29.53 15.41 -10.17
N LYS A 628 30.11 16.13 -11.15
CA LYS A 628 29.46 17.23 -11.87
C LYS A 628 29.12 16.84 -13.30
N ASP A 629 27.84 16.93 -13.64
CA ASP A 629 27.31 16.63 -14.97
C ASP A 629 27.22 17.85 -15.90
N ASP A 630 27.40 19.07 -15.36
CA ASP A 630 27.41 20.33 -16.13
C ASP A 630 28.82 20.88 -16.24
N ILE A 631 29.25 21.19 -17.46
CA ILE A 631 30.59 21.68 -17.77
C ILE A 631 30.92 23.00 -17.06
N ASN A 632 29.96 23.91 -16.92
CA ASN A 632 30.20 25.20 -16.27
C ASN A 632 30.32 25.01 -14.76
N GLU A 633 29.43 24.23 -14.15
CA GLU A 633 29.50 23.89 -12.72
C GLU A 633 30.81 23.17 -12.37
N ALA A 634 31.27 22.27 -13.24
CA ALA A 634 32.52 21.53 -13.07
C ALA A 634 33.74 22.45 -13.13
N ILE A 635 33.80 23.36 -14.11
CA ILE A 635 34.90 24.32 -14.25
C ILE A 635 34.90 25.34 -13.10
N ASP A 636 33.74 25.87 -12.72
CA ASP A 636 33.59 26.80 -11.60
C ASP A 636 34.01 26.14 -10.27
N LEU A 637 33.76 24.83 -10.11
CA LEU A 637 34.23 24.06 -8.96
C LEU A 637 35.77 23.97 -8.93
N LEU A 638 36.42 23.63 -10.04
CA LEU A 638 37.88 23.58 -10.12
C LEU A 638 38.50 24.96 -9.87
N GLU A 639 37.92 26.02 -10.42
CA GLU A 639 38.37 27.39 -10.19
C GLU A 639 38.30 27.76 -8.70
N GLU A 640 37.17 27.47 -8.05
CA GLU A 640 36.99 27.77 -6.63
C GLU A 640 37.92 26.96 -5.72
N LEU A 641 38.13 25.66 -6.03
CA LEU A 641 39.00 24.80 -5.24
C LEU A 641 40.47 25.11 -5.46
N SER A 642 40.90 25.42 -6.69
CA SER A 642 42.28 25.83 -6.99
C SER A 642 42.65 27.19 -6.40
N GLU A 643 41.70 28.12 -6.28
CA GLU A 643 41.96 29.40 -5.60
C GLU A 643 42.14 29.21 -4.08
N LYS A 644 41.40 28.26 -3.49
CA LYS A 644 41.30 28.12 -2.03
C LYS A 644 42.21 27.06 -1.44
N PHE A 645 42.63 26.09 -2.23
CA PHE A 645 43.53 25.00 -1.85
C PHE A 645 44.77 25.05 -2.75
N ASP A 646 45.95 24.75 -2.22
CA ASP A 646 47.21 24.76 -2.96
C ASP A 646 47.30 23.53 -3.88
N LEU A 647 46.46 23.51 -4.92
CA LEU A 647 46.36 22.41 -5.88
C LEU A 647 47.49 22.50 -6.91
N ASP A 648 48.32 21.45 -6.93
CA ASP A 648 49.36 21.30 -7.93
C ASP A 648 48.91 20.26 -8.97
N PHE A 649 48.25 20.74 -10.03
CA PHE A 649 47.80 19.90 -11.14
C PHE A 649 48.95 19.16 -11.85
N ASP A 650 50.21 19.61 -11.73
CA ASP A 650 51.34 18.89 -12.33
C ASP A 650 51.72 17.61 -11.55
N LYS A 651 51.27 17.49 -10.28
CA LYS A 651 51.52 16.32 -9.43
C LYS A 651 50.36 15.32 -9.40
N LEU A 652 49.19 15.76 -9.82
CA LEU A 652 47.96 14.99 -9.86
C LEU A 652 47.94 13.97 -11.00
N ASP A 653 47.36 12.79 -10.76
CA ASP A 653 46.92 11.91 -11.85
C ASP A 653 45.64 12.48 -12.47
N ASN A 654 45.81 13.45 -13.39
CA ASN A 654 44.70 14.14 -14.04
C ASN A 654 43.94 13.28 -15.05
N THR A 655 44.29 12.01 -15.24
CA THR A 655 43.67 11.14 -16.25
C THR A 655 42.15 11.10 -16.08
N ASN A 656 41.66 10.97 -14.84
CA ASN A 656 40.22 10.92 -14.58
C ASN A 656 39.54 12.28 -14.81
N ILE A 657 40.19 13.39 -14.42
CA ILE A 657 39.67 14.75 -14.63
C ILE A 657 39.58 15.04 -16.14
N ILE A 658 40.62 14.72 -16.90
CA ILE A 658 40.69 14.92 -18.35
C ILE A 658 39.63 14.07 -19.06
N ASN A 659 39.54 12.78 -18.72
CA ASN A 659 38.52 11.90 -19.32
C ASN A 659 37.09 12.39 -19.04
N HIS A 660 36.83 12.92 -17.84
CA HIS A 660 35.53 13.48 -17.49
C HIS A 660 35.27 14.80 -18.21
N LEU A 661 36.27 15.67 -18.35
CA LEU A 661 36.18 16.88 -19.19
C LEU A 661 35.85 16.51 -20.64
N ASP A 662 36.55 15.53 -21.22
CA ASP A 662 36.28 15.07 -22.59
C ASP A 662 34.83 14.59 -22.75
N TYR A 663 34.31 13.86 -21.76
CA TYR A 663 32.90 13.46 -21.73
C TYR A 663 31.95 14.67 -21.70
N LEU A 664 32.18 15.63 -20.78
CA LEU A 664 31.33 16.82 -20.63
C LEU A 664 31.38 17.73 -21.87
N PHE A 665 32.56 17.93 -22.45
CA PHE A 665 32.72 18.69 -23.68
C PHE A 665 32.03 17.97 -24.84
N SER A 666 32.25 16.67 -25.03
CA SER A 666 31.61 15.91 -26.12
C SER A 666 30.10 15.96 -26.03
N GLU A 667 29.50 15.65 -24.88
CA GLU A 667 28.04 15.66 -24.70
C GLU A 667 27.43 17.05 -24.97
N GLN A 668 28.04 18.11 -24.45
CA GLN A 668 27.52 19.46 -24.64
C GLN A 668 27.71 19.97 -26.08
N ILE A 669 28.83 19.61 -26.72
CA ILE A 669 29.09 19.92 -28.14
C ILE A 669 28.10 19.17 -29.02
N ASP A 670 27.91 17.86 -28.83
CA ASP A 670 26.96 17.04 -29.58
C ASP A 670 25.55 17.66 -29.56
N GLN A 671 25.08 18.07 -28.37
CA GLN A 671 23.78 18.72 -28.18
C GLN A 671 23.70 20.08 -28.92
N ASP A 672 24.73 20.91 -28.80
CA ASP A 672 24.78 22.20 -29.48
C ASP A 672 24.86 22.02 -31.01
N ILE A 673 25.61 21.04 -31.51
CA ILE A 673 25.73 20.71 -32.94
C ILE A 673 24.40 20.19 -33.51
N GLU A 674 23.70 19.30 -32.81
CA GLU A 674 22.38 18.82 -33.22
C GLU A 674 21.38 19.99 -33.28
N TRP A 675 21.37 20.84 -32.25
CA TRP A 675 20.52 22.03 -32.23
C TRP A 675 20.83 22.99 -33.39
N LEU A 676 22.12 23.25 -33.65
CA LEU A 676 22.55 24.11 -34.75
C LEU A 676 22.14 23.52 -36.11
N ARG A 677 22.28 22.20 -36.29
CA ARG A 677 21.87 21.52 -37.54
C ARG A 677 20.38 21.64 -37.81
N ASP A 678 19.55 21.52 -36.79
CA ASP A 678 18.09 21.49 -36.95
C ASP A 678 17.45 22.88 -37.02
N TRP A 679 18.01 23.87 -36.30
CA TRP A 679 17.29 25.12 -36.00
C TRP A 679 18.02 26.40 -36.40
N MET A 680 19.33 26.36 -36.59
CA MET A 680 20.11 27.56 -36.90
C MET A 680 19.67 28.16 -38.24
N THR A 681 19.49 29.47 -38.27
CA THR A 681 19.15 30.24 -39.50
C THR A 681 20.16 31.34 -39.82
N ILE A 682 21.16 31.54 -38.96
CA ILE A 682 22.24 32.52 -39.09
C ILE A 682 23.54 31.81 -38.74
N ASP A 683 24.53 31.83 -39.63
CA ASP A 683 25.81 31.13 -39.50
C ASP A 683 26.69 31.65 -38.34
N ASP A 684 26.54 32.93 -37.96
CA ASP A 684 27.23 33.51 -36.80
C ASP A 684 26.93 32.75 -35.48
N GLU A 685 25.78 32.08 -35.34
CA GLU A 685 25.40 31.36 -34.11
C GLU A 685 26.38 30.20 -33.81
N ALA A 686 26.79 29.45 -34.84
CA ALA A 686 27.78 28.39 -34.69
C ALA A 686 29.17 28.93 -34.29
N TYR A 687 29.55 30.10 -34.81
CA TYR A 687 30.78 30.76 -34.42
C TYR A 687 30.78 31.19 -32.95
N TYR A 688 29.66 31.76 -32.46
CA TYR A 688 29.54 32.13 -31.05
C TYR A 688 29.59 30.91 -30.14
N LYS A 689 28.93 29.80 -30.51
CA LYS A 689 28.98 28.54 -29.76
C LYS A 689 30.38 27.97 -29.67
N LYS A 690 31.10 27.86 -30.79
CA LYS A 690 32.51 27.43 -30.79
C LYS A 690 33.37 28.29 -29.85
N LYS A 691 33.15 29.60 -29.87
CA LYS A 691 33.88 30.55 -29.01
C LYS A 691 33.58 30.37 -27.52
N GLU A 692 32.35 30.01 -27.14
CA GLU A 692 32.01 29.68 -25.74
C GLU A 692 32.89 28.53 -25.23
N PHE A 693 33.01 27.44 -26.00
CA PHE A 693 33.88 26.31 -25.63
C PHE A 693 35.37 26.67 -25.63
N GLU A 694 35.85 27.51 -26.56
CA GLU A 694 37.23 28.02 -26.52
C GLU A 694 37.50 28.82 -25.24
N ASP A 695 36.53 29.61 -24.77
CA ASP A 695 36.66 30.40 -23.55
C ASP A 695 36.61 29.51 -22.29
N LEU A 696 35.81 28.43 -22.29
CA LEU A 696 35.86 27.39 -21.24
C LEU A 696 37.21 26.66 -21.21
N ASN A 697 37.74 26.25 -22.37
CA ASN A 697 39.06 25.63 -22.46
C ASN A 697 40.17 26.54 -21.89
N LYS A 698 40.12 27.85 -22.21
CA LYS A 698 41.05 28.83 -21.64
C LYS A 698 40.96 28.94 -20.12
N LYS A 699 39.74 28.86 -19.54
CA LYS A 699 39.59 28.88 -18.07
C LYS A 699 40.32 27.69 -17.44
N ILE A 700 40.17 26.50 -18.00
CA ILE A 700 40.83 25.28 -17.52
C ILE A 700 42.35 25.44 -17.55
N VAL A 701 42.90 25.91 -18.68
CA VAL A 701 44.35 26.15 -18.81
C VAL A 701 44.84 27.21 -17.82
N ASN A 702 44.06 28.25 -17.55
CA ASN A 702 44.43 29.30 -16.58
C ASN A 702 44.48 28.80 -15.13
N ILE A 703 43.71 27.75 -14.80
CA ILE A 703 43.73 27.09 -13.49
C ILE A 703 45.00 26.23 -13.32
N GLY A 704 45.75 25.98 -14.40
CA GLY A 704 47.00 25.22 -14.39
C GLY A 704 46.86 23.77 -14.86
N LEU A 705 45.70 23.38 -15.39
CA LEU A 705 45.49 22.06 -15.98
C LEU A 705 45.86 22.05 -17.47
N GLU A 706 46.76 21.15 -17.89
CA GLU A 706 47.07 20.94 -19.31
C GLU A 706 45.92 20.18 -19.99
N TYR A 707 45.03 20.92 -20.65
CA TYR A 707 43.85 20.39 -21.34
C TYR A 707 43.64 21.09 -22.69
N ASP A 708 43.19 20.33 -23.69
CA ASP A 708 42.88 20.83 -25.03
C ASP A 708 41.60 20.17 -25.55
N ALA A 709 40.49 20.90 -25.50
CA ALA A 709 39.19 20.41 -25.94
C ALA A 709 39.16 20.14 -27.47
N ASP A 710 38.64 18.98 -27.88
CA ASP A 710 38.38 18.69 -29.29
C ASP A 710 37.15 19.46 -29.80
N LEU A 711 37.38 20.50 -30.59
CA LEU A 711 36.33 21.33 -31.21
C LEU A 711 36.14 21.03 -32.70
N SER A 712 36.65 19.90 -33.19
CA SER A 712 36.61 19.55 -34.61
C SER A 712 35.20 19.33 -35.15
N GLU A 713 34.23 19.03 -34.30
CA GLU A 713 32.82 18.89 -34.70
C GLU A 713 32.19 20.19 -35.21
N PHE A 714 32.74 21.34 -34.82
CA PHE A 714 32.30 22.63 -35.35
C PHE A 714 32.82 22.91 -36.77
N ASP A 715 33.72 22.09 -37.32
CA ASP A 715 34.31 22.29 -38.66
C ASP A 715 33.34 21.81 -39.77
N ILE A 716 32.15 22.41 -39.80
CA ILE A 716 31.06 22.16 -40.75
C ILE A 716 30.81 23.43 -41.58
N ASP A 717 30.32 23.28 -42.82
CA ASP A 717 29.84 24.42 -43.61
C ASP A 717 28.48 24.92 -43.08
N TRP A 718 28.55 25.73 -42.03
CA TRP A 718 27.37 26.29 -41.36
C TRP A 718 26.56 27.26 -42.23
N TYR A 719 27.17 27.84 -43.27
CA TYR A 719 26.48 28.71 -44.21
C TYR A 719 25.46 27.93 -45.05
N GLU A 720 25.84 26.73 -45.51
CA GLU A 720 24.93 25.83 -46.24
C GLU A 720 23.74 25.41 -45.35
N ILE A 721 24.01 24.97 -44.12
CA ILE A 721 22.99 24.53 -43.16
C ILE A 721 22.02 25.67 -42.80
N ALA A 722 22.55 26.86 -42.48
CA ALA A 722 21.73 28.04 -42.17
C ALA A 722 20.79 28.40 -43.33
N THR A 723 21.29 28.32 -44.56
CA THR A 723 20.52 28.61 -45.77
C THR A 723 19.40 27.58 -45.97
N ASP A 724 19.70 26.29 -45.82
CA ASP A 724 18.72 25.21 -45.98
C ASP A 724 17.61 25.26 -44.92
N ASN A 725 17.97 25.57 -43.67
CA ASN A 725 17.01 25.72 -42.58
C ASN A 725 16.12 26.95 -42.76
N GLU A 726 16.66 28.09 -43.22
CA GLU A 726 15.85 29.28 -43.51
C GLU A 726 14.89 29.03 -44.70
N ILE A 727 15.32 28.30 -45.74
CA ILE A 727 14.44 27.87 -46.83
C ILE A 727 13.31 26.98 -46.29
N ARG A 728 13.65 25.96 -45.48
CA ARG A 728 12.66 25.05 -44.87
C ARG A 728 11.64 25.82 -44.03
N ARG A 729 12.10 26.77 -43.20
CA ARG A 729 11.27 27.62 -42.35
C ARG A 729 10.35 28.53 -43.14
N LEU A 730 10.79 29.06 -44.28
CA LEU A 730 9.96 29.87 -45.17
C LEU A 730 8.89 29.00 -45.85
N MET A 731 9.21 27.77 -46.24
CA MET A 731 8.26 26.83 -46.85
C MET A 731 7.19 26.30 -45.89
N GLU A 732 7.45 26.27 -44.58
CA GLU A 732 6.47 25.88 -43.57
C GLU A 732 5.49 27.01 -43.17
N LYS A 733 5.78 28.26 -43.56
CA LYS A 733 4.93 29.42 -43.29
C LYS A 733 3.90 29.73 -44.38
N ASP A 734 4.05 29.16 -45.58
CA ASP A 734 3.11 29.22 -46.71
C ASP A 734 2.14 28.02 -46.71
#